data_AF-A0A2V7JTJ7-F1
#
_entry.id   AF-A0A2V7JTJ7-F1
#
_cell.length_a   1.000
_cell.length_b   1.000
_cell.length_c   1.000
_cell.angle_alpha   90.00
_cell.angle_beta   90.00
_cell.angle_gamma   90.00
#
_symmetry.space_group_name_H-M   'P 1'
#
loop_
_entity.id
_entity.type
_entity.pdbx_description
1 polymer ?
#
loop_
_entity_poly.entity_id
_entity_poly.type
_entity_poly.pdbx_seq_one_letter_code
_entity_poly.pdbx_strand_id
1 'polypeptide(L)'
;MCSKLTCLLALAFVASACNSPSPQVEAAIAAQDPSGERRLPTGARLDPAGVSYDLGPLPLAMTLSPDRSRLIVLLNGWREQGIQVVDRSTGRVVQKISLPAVFLGMAFSPDAKSLYVSGGNEDVVYRFDWAGGEAKLADSIALAVKQPGRSGTRYPAGIAISRDGRTLYVAENLGDSLAVIDIAAHRVVQRLATEKYAYGVTAGPDGTVYVSAWGGWTVSAFPARANGTLEQGTRIRVARHPSALLLSSDGSRLFVASGSTDKVSVVDTRTQRVVATMNDASPAVGEGSTPNALALSPDGSRLYVAEADNNAVALFDLSAAASGVSRATGTDALAGRIPVGWYPSAVVADGNDLLVANAKGRGTAPNPGHWQPGQPMPAHTPDYTLGQINGTLTINPARPSTSDLDALSSRVATANGWNSQQAKKRYPPFEHVIYIIKENRTYDQVFGDLKQADGDSSLVFFPRSVSPNHHALAERFGIFDRFFVNAEVSPDGHEWSMAAYVTDYAEKTISSNYSGRGRSYDYQGLNRNAVPDDDVAEPSSGYLWNLAERAGITYRDYGEFVYEADDPPAVGSRVSAAPTKSALLDHTNTAYSGWNLDIPDQARADVWLAEFQEFVRDGKMPALEILTLPNDHTSGATAGRPTP
;
A
#
# COMPACT_ATOMS: atom_id res chain seq x y z
N MET A 1 -68.39 -8.07 43.10
CA MET A 1 -67.55 -7.57 44.21
C MET A 1 -66.31 -8.46 44.28
N CYS A 2 -65.11 -7.86 44.34
CA CYS A 2 -63.83 -8.37 44.89
C CYS A 2 -63.55 -9.91 44.91
N SER A 3 -62.48 -10.41 44.25
CA SER A 3 -61.09 -10.50 44.81
C SER A 3 -60.79 -11.93 45.33
N LYS A 4 -59.63 -12.59 45.16
CA LYS A 4 -58.31 -12.32 44.51
C LYS A 4 -57.55 -13.67 44.36
N LEU A 5 -56.47 -13.69 43.55
CA LEU A 5 -55.16 -14.42 43.63
C LEU A 5 -55.07 -15.76 44.42
N THR A 6 -54.26 -16.78 44.07
CA THR A 6 -52.98 -16.91 43.29
C THR A 6 -52.82 -18.42 42.90
N CYS A 7 -51.87 -18.95 42.11
CA CYS A 7 -50.65 -18.46 41.42
C CYS A 7 -50.39 -19.34 40.16
N LEU A 8 -49.14 -19.40 39.66
CA LEU A 8 -48.67 -20.29 38.58
C LEU A 8 -47.61 -21.29 39.07
N LEU A 9 -47.49 -22.43 38.36
CA LEU A 9 -46.19 -23.05 38.06
C LEU A 9 -46.25 -23.66 36.65
N ALA A 10 -45.27 -23.35 35.80
CA ALA A 10 -45.09 -23.97 34.49
C ALA A 10 -43.60 -24.08 34.17
N LEU A 11 -43.14 -25.28 33.79
CA LEU A 11 -41.75 -25.53 33.39
C LEU A 11 -41.48 -24.94 32.00
N ALA A 12 -40.32 -24.31 31.83
CA ALA A 12 -39.79 -23.92 30.53
C ALA A 12 -38.87 -25.00 29.96
N PHE A 13 -39.09 -25.40 28.71
CA PHE A 13 -38.09 -26.14 27.92
C PHE A 13 -37.10 -25.15 27.32
N VAL A 14 -35.80 -25.39 27.50
CA VAL A 14 -34.73 -24.67 26.80
C VAL A 14 -34.49 -25.36 25.47
N ALA A 15 -34.84 -24.71 24.37
CA ALA A 15 -34.45 -25.13 23.02
C ALA A 15 -33.14 -24.42 22.64
N SER A 16 -32.13 -25.19 22.22
CA SER A 16 -30.92 -24.64 21.62
C SER A 16 -31.26 -23.94 20.30
N ALA A 17 -31.19 -22.61 20.29
CA ALA A 17 -31.17 -21.86 19.04
C ALA A 17 -29.82 -22.12 18.34
N CYS A 18 -29.87 -22.76 17.17
CA CYS A 18 -28.71 -22.83 16.29
C CYS A 18 -28.45 -21.42 15.73
N ASN A 19 -27.19 -20.96 15.79
CA ASN A 19 -26.78 -19.69 15.22
C ASN A 19 -26.75 -19.80 13.68
N SER A 20 -27.87 -19.53 13.02
CA SER A 20 -27.88 -19.19 11.59
C SER A 20 -27.40 -17.75 11.40
N PRO A 21 -26.63 -17.44 10.34
CA PRO A 21 -26.30 -16.06 9.97
C PRO A 21 -27.56 -15.25 9.64
N SER A 22 -27.46 -13.92 9.61
CA SER A 22 -28.63 -13.09 9.30
C SER A 22 -29.09 -13.30 7.85
N PRO A 23 -30.40 -13.19 7.54
CA PRO A 23 -30.91 -13.36 6.16
C PRO A 23 -30.28 -12.40 5.13
N GLN A 24 -29.66 -11.30 5.58
CA GLN A 24 -28.92 -10.36 4.73
C GLN A 24 -27.57 -10.92 4.28
N VAL A 25 -26.92 -11.77 5.08
CA VAL A 25 -25.68 -12.45 4.71
C VAL A 25 -25.95 -13.56 3.69
N GLU A 26 -27.00 -14.36 3.89
CA GLU A 26 -27.41 -15.38 2.90
C GLU A 26 -27.81 -14.74 1.57
N ALA A 27 -28.59 -13.65 1.59
CA ALA A 27 -28.97 -12.91 0.39
C ALA A 27 -27.76 -12.28 -0.32
N ALA A 28 -26.73 -11.84 0.41
CA ALA A 28 -25.53 -11.26 -0.18
C ALA A 28 -24.55 -12.30 -0.76
N ILE A 29 -24.49 -13.50 -0.17
CA ILE A 29 -23.80 -14.67 -0.77
C ILE A 29 -24.49 -15.05 -2.08
N ALA A 30 -25.83 -15.01 -2.12
CA ALA A 30 -26.63 -15.31 -3.32
C ALA A 30 -26.64 -14.18 -4.38
N ALA A 31 -26.28 -12.95 -4.02
CA ALA A 31 -26.29 -11.78 -4.92
C ALA A 31 -24.91 -11.46 -5.54
N GLN A 32 -23.97 -12.41 -5.51
CA GLN A 32 -22.67 -12.26 -6.15
C GLN A 32 -22.79 -12.07 -7.67
N ASP A 33 -21.84 -11.30 -8.22
CA ASP A 33 -21.76 -10.88 -9.62
C ASP A 33 -21.81 -12.07 -10.60
N PRO A 34 -22.69 -12.05 -11.63
CA PRO A 34 -22.80 -13.12 -12.62
C PRO A 34 -21.57 -13.33 -13.52
N SER A 35 -20.50 -12.53 -13.39
CA SER A 35 -19.28 -12.66 -14.20
C SER A 35 -18.35 -13.82 -13.83
N GLY A 36 -18.30 -14.25 -12.56
CA GLY A 36 -17.43 -15.33 -12.07
C GLY A 36 -15.95 -14.96 -11.94
N GLU A 37 -15.31 -15.42 -10.85
CA GLU A 37 -13.85 -15.37 -10.57
C GLU A 37 -13.05 -14.21 -11.21
N ARG A 38 -13.17 -12.99 -10.69
CA ARG A 38 -12.30 -11.88 -11.12
C ARG A 38 -10.85 -12.17 -10.74
N ARG A 39 -10.00 -12.43 -11.74
CA ARG A 39 -8.54 -12.53 -11.60
C ARG A 39 -7.92 -11.13 -11.56
N LEU A 40 -6.97 -10.93 -10.66
CA LEU A 40 -6.19 -9.70 -10.50
C LEU A 40 -4.99 -9.66 -11.47
N PRO A 41 -4.40 -8.46 -11.70
CA PRO A 41 -3.09 -8.33 -12.33
C PRO A 41 -2.00 -9.16 -11.63
N THR A 42 -2.13 -9.43 -10.32
CA THR A 42 -1.22 -10.29 -9.55
C THR A 42 -1.36 -11.79 -9.85
N GLY A 43 -2.32 -12.18 -10.67
CA GLY A 43 -2.64 -13.57 -10.97
C GLY A 43 -3.52 -14.25 -9.91
N ALA A 44 -3.67 -13.67 -8.71
CA ALA A 44 -4.63 -14.11 -7.69
C ALA A 44 -6.08 -13.88 -8.14
N ARG A 45 -7.04 -14.46 -7.41
CA ARG A 45 -8.48 -14.26 -7.60
C ARG A 45 -9.08 -13.52 -6.41
N LEU A 46 -10.09 -12.68 -6.66
CA LEU A 46 -10.90 -12.12 -5.57
C LEU A 46 -12.01 -13.09 -5.17
N ASP A 47 -12.06 -13.40 -3.87
CA ASP A 47 -13.06 -14.29 -3.26
C ASP A 47 -13.57 -13.77 -1.90
N PRO A 48 -14.03 -12.49 -1.79
CA PRO A 48 -14.45 -11.92 -0.51
C PRO A 48 -15.57 -12.75 0.15
N ALA A 49 -15.41 -13.05 1.44
CA ALA A 49 -16.41 -13.79 2.20
C ALA A 49 -17.63 -12.95 2.59
N GLY A 50 -17.44 -11.63 2.70
CA GLY A 50 -18.42 -10.68 3.17
C GLY A 50 -19.03 -9.81 2.07
N VAL A 51 -20.10 -9.10 2.42
CA VAL A 51 -20.78 -8.17 1.51
C VAL A 51 -19.86 -7.02 1.17
N SER A 52 -19.64 -6.74 -0.12
CA SER A 52 -18.71 -5.72 -0.58
C SER A 52 -19.42 -4.58 -1.30
N TYR A 53 -19.31 -3.38 -0.74
CA TYR A 53 -19.89 -2.12 -1.22
C TYR A 53 -18.83 -1.24 -1.85
N ASP A 54 -19.15 -0.48 -2.90
CA ASP A 54 -18.16 0.32 -3.61
C ASP A 54 -17.84 1.64 -2.86
N LEU A 55 -16.55 1.99 -2.82
CA LEU A 55 -16.02 3.24 -2.27
C LEU A 55 -15.38 4.09 -3.37
N GLY A 56 -14.86 5.26 -3.00
CA GLY A 56 -13.97 6.03 -3.88
C GLY A 56 -12.58 5.38 -4.06
N PRO A 57 -11.66 6.05 -4.77
CA PRO A 57 -10.35 5.52 -5.10
C PRO A 57 -9.39 5.53 -3.89
N LEU A 58 -8.67 4.42 -3.73
CA LEU A 58 -7.62 4.22 -2.71
C LEU A 58 -8.04 4.67 -1.29
N PRO A 59 -9.08 4.08 -0.67
CA PRO A 59 -9.33 4.27 0.75
C PRO A 59 -8.13 3.77 1.56
N LEU A 60 -7.53 4.63 2.39
CA LEU A 60 -6.34 4.29 3.19
C LEU A 60 -6.60 4.25 4.70
N ALA A 61 -7.67 4.86 5.18
CA ALA A 61 -8.03 4.85 6.59
C ALA A 61 -9.54 4.95 6.76
N MET A 62 -10.05 4.43 7.87
CA MET A 62 -11.45 4.60 8.25
C MET A 62 -11.61 4.68 9.78
N THR A 63 -12.65 5.38 10.22
CA THR A 63 -13.02 5.48 11.63
C THR A 63 -14.54 5.48 11.79
N LEU A 64 -15.04 4.96 12.89
CA LEU A 64 -16.47 5.03 13.23
C LEU A 64 -16.82 6.45 13.68
N SER A 65 -18.06 6.87 13.42
CA SER A 65 -18.63 8.03 14.09
C SER A 65 -18.78 7.77 15.61
N PRO A 66 -18.90 8.81 16.45
CA PRO A 66 -19.05 8.65 17.90
C PRO A 66 -20.29 7.84 18.32
N ASP A 67 -21.38 7.92 17.55
CA ASP A 67 -22.60 7.10 17.71
C ASP A 67 -22.52 5.74 16.99
N ARG A 68 -21.44 5.49 16.24
CA ARG A 68 -21.08 4.24 15.57
C ARG A 68 -22.06 3.80 14.46
N SER A 69 -22.94 4.73 14.04
CA SER A 69 -23.92 4.57 12.95
C SER A 69 -23.36 4.89 11.56
N ARG A 70 -22.21 5.57 11.51
CA ARG A 70 -21.47 5.90 10.29
C ARG A 70 -20.04 5.36 10.36
N LEU A 71 -19.51 5.10 9.17
CA LEU A 71 -18.09 4.89 8.95
C LEU A 71 -17.59 6.05 8.08
N ILE A 72 -16.54 6.73 8.52
CA ILE A 72 -15.88 7.79 7.77
C ILE A 72 -14.64 7.16 7.13
N VAL A 73 -14.48 7.33 5.82
CA VAL A 73 -13.40 6.74 5.02
C VAL A 73 -12.58 7.84 4.37
N LEU A 74 -11.25 7.79 4.49
CA LEU A 74 -10.31 8.71 3.85
C LEU A 74 -9.80 8.12 2.53
N LEU A 75 -9.91 8.90 1.45
CA LEU A 75 -9.50 8.53 0.10
C LEU A 75 -8.22 9.26 -0.31
N ASN A 76 -7.18 8.52 -0.74
CA ASN A 76 -5.91 9.09 -1.23
C ASN A 76 -5.67 8.85 -2.74
N GLY A 77 -6.68 8.40 -3.49
CA GLY A 77 -6.53 7.98 -4.87
C GLY A 77 -6.05 9.05 -5.85
N TRP A 78 -5.48 8.61 -6.98
CA TRP A 78 -4.98 9.48 -8.03
C TRP A 78 -6.07 10.42 -8.61
N ARG A 79 -7.28 9.89 -8.84
CA ARG A 79 -8.42 10.69 -9.34
C ARG A 79 -8.89 11.72 -8.30
N GLU A 80 -9.45 11.27 -7.19
CA GLU A 80 -10.01 12.12 -6.15
C GLU A 80 -9.40 11.81 -4.78
N GLN A 81 -9.22 12.85 -3.98
CA GLN A 81 -8.82 12.75 -2.57
C GLN A 81 -9.85 13.46 -1.70
N GLY A 82 -10.04 13.00 -0.46
CA GLY A 82 -11.04 13.56 0.45
C GLY A 82 -11.58 12.53 1.45
N ILE A 83 -12.83 12.73 1.87
CA ILE A 83 -13.54 11.78 2.74
C ILE A 83 -14.90 11.36 2.18
N GLN A 84 -15.32 10.15 2.54
CA GLN A 84 -16.68 9.65 2.35
C GLN A 84 -17.29 9.30 3.70
N VAL A 85 -18.57 9.58 3.88
CA VAL A 85 -19.36 9.09 5.01
C VAL A 85 -20.26 7.97 4.49
N VAL A 86 -20.19 6.82 5.15
CA VAL A 86 -20.91 5.59 4.82
C VAL A 86 -21.92 5.30 5.92
N ASP A 87 -23.18 5.05 5.56
CA ASP A 87 -24.15 4.48 6.49
C ASP A 87 -23.81 3.01 6.73
N ARG A 88 -23.49 2.68 7.99
CA ARG A 88 -22.99 1.34 8.33
C ARG A 88 -24.04 0.24 8.14
N SER A 89 -25.32 0.55 8.31
CA SER A 89 -26.41 -0.44 8.21
C SER A 89 -26.71 -0.88 6.78
N THR A 90 -26.38 -0.03 5.81
CA THR A 90 -26.63 -0.26 4.38
C THR A 90 -25.37 -0.40 3.54
N GLY A 91 -24.19 -0.09 4.10
CA GLY A 91 -22.91 -0.04 3.40
C GLY A 91 -22.80 1.10 2.36
N ARG A 92 -23.80 1.98 2.27
CA ARG A 92 -23.88 3.01 1.22
C ARG A 92 -23.16 4.29 1.62
N VAL A 93 -22.40 4.84 0.69
CA VAL A 93 -21.88 6.22 0.79
C VAL A 93 -23.06 7.20 0.79
N VAL A 94 -23.26 7.89 1.92
CA VAL A 94 -24.30 8.93 2.11
C VAL A 94 -23.75 10.34 1.92
N GLN A 95 -22.44 10.54 2.03
CA GLN A 95 -21.78 11.82 1.81
C GLN A 95 -20.43 11.63 1.12
N LYS A 96 -20.07 12.55 0.22
CA LYS A 96 -18.73 12.66 -0.39
C LYS A 96 -18.23 14.09 -0.23
N ILE A 97 -16.98 14.26 0.19
CA ILE A 97 -16.34 15.57 0.29
C ILE A 97 -14.94 15.48 -0.31
N SER A 98 -14.76 16.06 -1.49
CA SER A 98 -13.45 16.19 -2.13
C SER A 98 -12.60 17.27 -1.44
N LEU A 99 -11.30 17.02 -1.31
CA LEU A 99 -10.32 17.93 -0.75
C LEU A 99 -9.11 18.05 -1.69
N PRO A 100 -8.35 19.16 -1.66
CA PRO A 100 -7.17 19.34 -2.52
C PRO A 100 -6.13 18.22 -2.35
N ALA A 101 -5.87 17.83 -1.10
CA ALA A 101 -5.13 16.63 -0.72
C ALA A 101 -5.57 16.12 0.66
N VAL A 102 -5.40 14.83 0.92
CA VAL A 102 -5.40 14.19 2.25
C VAL A 102 -4.38 13.06 2.27
N PHE A 103 -4.08 12.42 3.41
CA PHE A 103 -3.19 11.25 3.40
C PHE A 103 -3.61 10.07 4.27
N LEU A 104 -3.71 10.21 5.60
CA LEU A 104 -3.90 9.05 6.49
C LEU A 104 -4.75 9.32 7.74
N GLY A 105 -4.47 10.40 8.47
CA GLY A 105 -5.03 10.62 9.80
C GLY A 105 -6.47 11.14 9.80
N MET A 106 -7.30 10.53 10.64
CA MET A 106 -8.61 11.02 11.04
C MET A 106 -8.84 10.83 12.54
N ALA A 107 -9.41 11.84 13.22
CA ALA A 107 -9.76 11.74 14.64
C ALA A 107 -11.01 12.55 14.98
N PHE A 108 -11.95 11.97 15.73
CA PHE A 108 -13.08 12.70 16.32
C PHE A 108 -12.69 13.40 17.61
N SER A 109 -13.26 14.57 17.89
CA SER A 109 -13.17 15.21 19.20
C SER A 109 -13.87 14.37 20.28
N PRO A 110 -13.36 14.34 21.53
CA PRO A 110 -14.02 13.63 22.63
C PRO A 110 -15.45 14.10 22.93
N ASP A 111 -15.82 15.33 22.54
CA ASP A 111 -17.18 15.87 22.68
C ASP A 111 -18.11 15.52 21.50
N ALA A 112 -17.64 14.70 20.55
CA ALA A 112 -18.35 14.20 19.37
C ALA A 112 -18.80 15.26 18.34
N LYS A 113 -18.31 16.50 18.41
CA LYS A 113 -18.74 17.61 17.52
C LYS A 113 -17.80 17.94 16.38
N SER A 114 -16.56 17.45 16.39
CA SER A 114 -15.57 17.77 15.36
C SER A 114 -14.88 16.52 14.85
N LEU A 115 -14.63 16.49 13.54
CA LEU A 115 -13.75 15.51 12.88
C LEU A 115 -12.53 16.25 12.34
N TYR A 116 -11.33 15.79 12.68
CA TYR A 116 -10.07 16.28 12.17
C TYR A 116 -9.53 15.34 11.10
N VAL A 117 -9.05 15.88 9.98
CA VAL A 117 -8.56 15.12 8.82
C VAL A 117 -7.21 15.66 8.34
N SER A 118 -6.25 14.78 8.13
CA SER A 118 -4.90 15.13 7.63
C SER A 118 -4.93 15.63 6.19
N GLY A 119 -4.35 16.81 5.92
CA GLY A 119 -4.40 17.45 4.60
C GLY A 119 -3.23 17.15 3.65
N GLY A 120 -2.33 16.21 4.01
CA GLY A 120 -1.20 15.81 3.15
C GLY A 120 -0.44 17.01 2.57
N ASN A 121 -0.42 17.13 1.24
CA ASN A 121 0.30 18.19 0.53
C ASN A 121 -0.11 19.63 0.87
N GLU A 122 -1.25 19.87 1.51
CA GLU A 122 -1.66 21.22 1.91
C GLU A 122 -1.00 21.70 3.22
N ASP A 123 -0.22 20.87 3.92
CA ASP A 123 0.42 21.20 5.20
C ASP A 123 -0.57 21.68 6.30
N VAL A 124 -1.84 21.24 6.21
CA VAL A 124 -2.92 21.54 7.18
C VAL A 124 -3.52 20.28 7.80
N VAL A 125 -4.21 20.46 8.93
CA VAL A 125 -5.30 19.58 9.37
C VAL A 125 -6.63 20.29 9.14
N TYR A 126 -7.54 19.68 8.38
CA TYR A 126 -8.90 20.16 8.22
C TYR A 126 -9.73 19.87 9.47
N ARG A 127 -10.59 20.82 9.89
CA ARG A 127 -11.63 20.59 10.89
C ARG A 127 -12.99 20.60 10.22
N PHE A 128 -13.76 19.55 10.48
CA PHE A 128 -15.16 19.43 10.12
C PHE A 128 -16.02 19.56 11.36
N ASP A 129 -17.10 20.33 11.28
CA ASP A 129 -18.20 20.20 12.23
C ASP A 129 -18.93 18.88 11.93
N TRP A 130 -19.28 18.12 12.97
CA TRP A 130 -20.00 16.85 12.88
C TRP A 130 -21.36 16.95 13.57
N ALA A 131 -22.43 16.79 12.80
CA ALA A 131 -23.80 16.83 13.30
C ALA A 131 -24.73 15.99 12.41
N GLY A 132 -25.75 15.35 12.99
CA GLY A 132 -26.75 14.60 12.22
C GLY A 132 -26.23 13.36 11.47
N GLY A 133 -24.98 12.95 11.68
CA GLY A 133 -24.33 11.90 10.89
C GLY A 133 -23.66 12.40 9.61
N GLU A 134 -23.45 13.71 9.47
CA GLU A 134 -22.78 14.38 8.35
C GLU A 134 -21.58 15.21 8.83
N ALA A 135 -20.57 15.34 7.97
CA ALA A 135 -19.42 16.22 8.17
C ALA A 135 -19.57 17.51 7.35
N LYS A 136 -19.24 18.67 7.92
CA LYS A 136 -19.19 19.95 7.20
C LYS A 136 -17.85 20.63 7.43
N LEU A 137 -17.10 20.90 6.36
CA LEU A 137 -15.81 21.58 6.47
C LEU A 137 -16.02 22.96 7.11
N ALA A 138 -15.35 23.20 8.24
CA ALA A 138 -15.44 24.43 9.02
C ALA A 138 -14.23 25.33 8.77
N ASP A 139 -13.02 24.81 9.01
CA ASP A 139 -11.76 25.50 8.77
C ASP A 139 -10.58 24.51 8.66
N SER A 140 -9.35 25.02 8.75
CA SER A 140 -8.14 24.20 8.82
C SER A 140 -7.07 24.87 9.69
N ILE A 141 -6.21 24.06 10.29
CA ILE A 141 -5.07 24.50 11.10
C ILE A 141 -3.79 24.20 10.32
N ALA A 142 -3.01 25.25 10.01
CA ALA A 142 -1.74 25.10 9.30
C ALA A 142 -0.62 24.61 10.21
N LEU A 143 0.12 23.59 9.75
CA LEU A 143 1.39 23.18 10.32
C LEU A 143 2.54 24.00 9.73
N ALA A 144 2.49 24.31 8.44
CA ALA A 144 3.42 25.19 7.75
C ALA A 144 2.70 26.03 6.68
N VAL A 145 3.31 27.14 6.27
CA VAL A 145 2.81 27.96 5.17
C VAL A 145 3.36 27.40 3.86
N LYS A 146 2.48 26.77 3.07
CA LYS A 146 2.80 26.29 1.72
C LYS A 146 3.08 27.47 0.78
N GLN A 147 4.20 27.42 0.07
CA GLN A 147 4.54 28.43 -0.93
C GLN A 147 3.78 28.19 -2.23
N PRO A 148 3.29 29.23 -2.94
CA PRO A 148 2.64 29.06 -4.24
C PRO A 148 3.52 28.30 -5.23
N GLY A 149 2.94 27.30 -5.90
CA GLY A 149 3.64 26.45 -6.88
C GLY A 149 4.68 25.49 -6.28
N ARG A 150 4.72 25.30 -4.94
CA ARG A 150 5.59 24.33 -4.26
C ARG A 150 4.77 23.29 -3.51
N SER A 151 5.34 22.09 -3.34
CA SER A 151 4.81 21.05 -2.47
C SER A 151 4.84 21.46 -0.99
N GLY A 152 3.99 20.81 -0.19
CA GLY A 152 4.07 20.86 1.27
C GLY A 152 5.42 20.33 1.80
N THR A 153 5.83 20.86 2.94
CA THR A 153 7.10 20.57 3.63
C THR A 153 6.91 19.75 4.91
N ARG A 154 5.66 19.45 5.29
CA ARG A 154 5.31 18.67 6.48
C ARG A 154 4.55 17.41 6.13
N TYR A 155 3.60 17.51 5.20
CA TYR A 155 2.81 16.38 4.71
C TYR A 155 2.11 15.62 5.86
N PRO A 156 1.08 16.22 6.51
CA PRO A 156 0.40 15.63 7.65
C PRO A 156 -0.15 14.24 7.35
N ALA A 157 0.21 13.26 8.18
CA ALA A 157 -0.17 11.86 8.08
C ALA A 157 -1.12 11.48 9.23
N GLY A 158 -0.76 10.51 10.07
CA GLY A 158 -1.57 10.09 11.21
C GLY A 158 -1.88 11.23 12.18
N ILE A 159 -3.08 11.17 12.78
CA ILE A 159 -3.57 12.13 13.75
C ILE A 159 -4.09 11.37 14.98
N ALA A 160 -3.73 11.83 16.17
CA ALA A 160 -4.41 11.51 17.41
C ALA A 160 -4.84 12.80 18.12
N ILE A 161 -5.80 12.70 19.05
CA ILE A 161 -6.26 13.81 19.88
C ILE A 161 -6.06 13.48 21.36
N SER A 162 -5.76 14.49 22.18
CA SER A 162 -5.69 14.34 23.63
C SER A 162 -7.06 13.98 24.23
N ARG A 163 -7.05 13.26 25.37
CA ARG A 163 -8.27 12.85 26.07
C ARG A 163 -9.16 14.01 26.52
N ASP A 164 -8.57 15.18 26.77
CA ASP A 164 -9.30 16.41 27.13
C ASP A 164 -9.78 17.22 25.90
N GLY A 165 -9.49 16.75 24.69
CA GLY A 165 -9.94 17.37 23.44
C GLY A 165 -9.29 18.72 23.12
N ARG A 166 -8.16 19.06 23.75
CA ARG A 166 -7.47 20.35 23.57
C ARG A 166 -6.28 20.33 22.61
N THR A 167 -5.70 19.15 22.37
CA THR A 167 -4.42 19.03 21.67
C THR A 167 -4.52 17.98 20.56
N LEU A 168 -4.09 18.33 19.35
CA LEU A 168 -3.84 17.35 18.28
C LEU A 168 -2.36 16.97 18.23
N TYR A 169 -2.13 15.70 17.91
CA TYR A 169 -0.82 15.10 17.69
C TYR A 169 -0.78 14.64 16.24
N VAL A 170 0.12 15.20 15.44
CA VAL A 170 0.10 15.04 13.97
C VAL A 170 1.49 14.65 13.47
N ALA A 171 1.59 13.51 12.80
CA ALA A 171 2.83 13.11 12.13
C ALA A 171 3.10 13.99 10.91
N GLU A 172 4.24 14.67 10.89
CA GLU A 172 4.75 15.44 9.76
C GLU A 172 5.63 14.51 8.92
N ASN A 173 5.03 13.77 7.98
CA ASN A 173 5.69 12.67 7.26
C ASN A 173 6.91 13.09 6.42
N LEU A 174 6.88 14.29 5.82
CA LEU A 174 8.07 14.85 5.15
C LEU A 174 8.90 15.76 6.07
N GLY A 175 8.41 16.03 7.29
CA GLY A 175 9.10 16.82 8.31
C GLY A 175 9.88 16.00 9.35
N ASP A 176 9.81 14.67 9.30
CA ASP A 176 10.43 13.72 10.25
C ASP A 176 10.19 14.10 11.73
N SER A 177 8.96 14.52 12.03
CA SER A 177 8.59 15.06 13.32
C SER A 177 7.12 14.81 13.70
N LEU A 178 6.85 14.92 14.99
CA LEU A 178 5.51 15.03 15.57
C LEU A 178 5.22 16.50 15.86
N ALA A 179 4.19 17.06 15.22
CA ALA A 179 3.62 18.35 15.61
C ALA A 179 2.59 18.17 16.72
N VAL A 180 2.69 19.03 17.74
CA VAL A 180 1.69 19.19 18.79
C VAL A 180 0.96 20.50 18.52
N ILE A 181 -0.35 20.45 18.37
CA ILE A 181 -1.20 21.59 18.01
C ILE A 181 -2.15 21.88 19.16
N ASP A 182 -2.16 23.13 19.63
CA ASP A 182 -3.22 23.65 20.50
C ASP A 182 -4.43 23.98 19.61
N ILE A 183 -5.52 23.25 19.82
CA ILE A 183 -6.75 23.36 19.03
C ILE A 183 -7.41 24.72 19.24
N ALA A 184 -7.43 25.24 20.48
CA ALA A 184 -8.08 26.50 20.80
C ALA A 184 -7.26 27.70 20.29
N ALA A 185 -5.94 27.59 20.31
CA ALA A 185 -5.04 28.60 19.77
C ALA A 185 -4.79 28.47 18.25
N HIS A 186 -5.39 27.48 17.57
CA HIS A 186 -5.29 27.24 16.13
C HIS A 186 -3.84 27.20 15.60
N ARG A 187 -2.89 26.62 16.36
CA ARG A 187 -1.46 26.64 15.99
C ARG A 187 -0.65 25.48 16.56
N VAL A 188 0.43 25.15 15.86
CA VAL A 188 1.51 24.29 16.40
C VAL A 188 2.15 24.99 17.61
N VAL A 189 2.24 24.27 18.73
CA VAL A 189 2.87 24.72 19.98
C VAL A 189 4.20 24.03 20.28
N GLN A 190 4.42 22.82 19.73
CA GLN A 190 5.65 22.06 19.89
C GLN A 190 5.91 21.19 18.65
N ARG A 191 7.19 20.90 18.39
CA ARG A 191 7.63 19.83 17.48
C ARG A 191 8.63 18.94 18.21
N LEU A 192 8.55 17.64 17.96
CA LEU A 192 9.47 16.63 18.50
C LEU A 192 9.98 15.76 17.34
N ALA A 193 11.24 15.34 17.39
CA ALA A 193 11.87 14.59 16.30
C ALA A 193 11.46 13.11 16.34
N THR A 194 11.07 12.55 15.19
CA THR A 194 10.87 11.11 15.01
C THR A 194 12.09 10.49 14.32
N GLU A 195 12.01 9.24 13.88
CA GLU A 195 12.84 8.73 12.77
C GLU A 195 12.18 9.11 11.41
N LYS A 196 12.82 8.77 10.27
CA LYS A 196 12.39 9.14 8.92
C LYS A 196 10.94 8.70 8.62
N TYR A 197 10.17 9.56 7.95
CA TYR A 197 8.81 9.32 7.48
C TYR A 197 7.80 8.96 8.59
N ALA A 198 7.57 9.88 9.52
CA ALA A 198 6.53 9.79 10.56
C ALA A 198 5.15 9.47 9.95
N TYR A 199 4.45 8.43 10.41
CA TYR A 199 3.26 7.90 9.72
C TYR A 199 2.05 7.72 10.63
N GLY A 200 1.94 6.58 11.33
CA GLY A 200 0.84 6.32 12.27
C GLY A 200 1.05 7.09 13.57
N VAL A 201 -0.03 7.60 14.17
CA VAL A 201 -0.02 8.28 15.49
C VAL A 201 -1.12 7.69 16.36
N THR A 202 -0.80 7.38 17.62
CA THR A 202 -1.80 7.00 18.63
C THR A 202 -1.44 7.57 20.01
N ALA A 203 -2.44 7.85 20.84
CA ALA A 203 -2.26 8.48 22.16
C ALA A 203 -2.76 7.56 23.28
N GLY A 204 -1.88 7.29 24.25
CA GLY A 204 -2.11 6.39 25.37
C GLY A 204 -3.05 6.95 26.44
N PRO A 205 -3.65 6.08 27.28
CA PRO A 205 -4.45 6.48 28.42
C PRO A 205 -3.75 7.40 29.44
N ASP A 206 -2.43 7.26 29.52
CA ASP A 206 -1.48 8.04 30.31
C ASP A 206 -1.06 9.37 29.65
N GLY A 207 -1.47 9.61 28.41
CA GLY A 207 -1.07 10.74 27.58
C GLY A 207 0.21 10.52 26.77
N THR A 208 0.87 9.35 26.85
CA THR A 208 2.05 9.07 26.02
C THR A 208 1.64 8.91 24.55
N VAL A 209 2.24 9.68 23.67
CA VAL A 209 1.98 9.62 22.22
C VAL A 209 3.00 8.73 21.54
N TYR A 210 2.54 7.81 20.70
CA TYR A 210 3.37 6.90 19.92
C TYR A 210 3.27 7.25 18.44
N VAL A 211 4.41 7.31 17.76
CA VAL A 211 4.51 7.64 16.32
C VAL A 211 5.38 6.63 15.60
N SER A 212 4.88 6.01 14.53
CA SER A 212 5.66 5.08 13.73
C SER A 212 6.51 5.78 12.69
N ALA A 213 7.73 5.30 12.46
CA ALA A 213 8.62 5.77 11.41
C ALA A 213 8.58 4.81 10.22
N TRP A 214 7.72 5.11 9.25
CA TRP A 214 7.36 4.18 8.16
C TRP A 214 8.50 3.97 7.16
N GLY A 215 9.47 4.88 7.07
CA GLY A 215 10.74 4.69 6.37
C GLY A 215 11.89 4.42 7.34
N GLY A 216 11.63 3.55 8.31
CA GLY A 216 12.55 3.22 9.38
C GLY A 216 12.14 1.95 10.11
N TRP A 217 12.55 1.87 11.38
CA TRP A 217 12.52 0.64 12.16
C TRP A 217 12.01 0.85 13.60
N THR A 218 11.51 2.05 13.91
CA THR A 218 11.18 2.43 15.28
C THR A 218 9.78 3.03 15.43
N VAL A 219 9.29 2.95 16.67
CA VAL A 219 8.20 3.78 17.17
C VAL A 219 8.77 4.77 18.17
N SER A 220 8.62 6.07 17.92
CA SER A 220 8.94 7.10 18.90
C SER A 220 7.84 7.17 19.96
N ALA A 221 8.21 7.10 21.23
CA ALA A 221 7.31 7.34 22.37
C ALA A 221 7.57 8.73 22.96
N PHE A 222 6.51 9.50 23.18
CA PHE A 222 6.56 10.89 23.66
C PHE A 222 5.65 11.05 24.90
N PRO A 223 6.20 10.90 26.13
CA PRO A 223 5.42 11.02 27.36
C PRO A 223 4.80 12.40 27.54
N ALA A 224 3.57 12.46 28.07
CA ALA A 224 2.95 13.72 28.44
C ALA A 224 3.57 14.33 29.70
N ARG A 225 3.68 15.65 29.73
CA ARG A 225 4.10 16.43 30.90
C ARG A 225 2.89 17.11 31.54
N ALA A 226 2.98 17.39 32.84
CA ALA A 226 1.90 17.99 33.62
C ALA A 226 1.45 19.39 33.13
N ASN A 227 2.26 20.07 32.32
CA ASN A 227 1.94 21.35 31.67
C ASN A 227 1.25 21.20 30.28
N GLY A 228 0.91 19.97 29.86
CA GLY A 228 0.25 19.69 28.57
C GLY A 228 1.18 19.57 27.36
N THR A 229 2.50 19.80 27.52
CA THR A 229 3.50 19.55 26.46
C THR A 229 3.97 18.09 26.47
N LEU A 230 4.64 17.64 25.42
CA LEU A 230 5.27 16.31 25.37
C LEU A 230 6.76 16.36 25.71
N GLU A 231 7.32 15.24 26.15
CA GLU A 231 8.75 15.02 26.26
C GLU A 231 9.30 14.28 25.05
N GLN A 232 10.53 14.61 24.63
CA GLN A 232 11.27 13.81 23.66
C GLN A 232 11.71 12.51 24.34
N GLY A 233 10.91 11.45 24.19
CA GLY A 233 11.20 10.14 24.75
C GLY A 233 12.03 9.25 23.81
N THR A 234 11.93 7.94 24.03
CA THR A 234 12.75 6.91 23.38
C THR A 234 12.21 6.48 22.01
N ARG A 235 13.11 6.04 21.12
CA ARG A 235 12.74 5.22 19.96
C ARG A 235 12.76 3.74 20.33
N ILE A 236 11.62 3.07 20.20
CA ILE A 236 11.44 1.64 20.47
C ILE A 236 11.69 0.88 19.17
N ARG A 237 12.68 -0.02 19.14
CA ARG A 237 13.00 -0.83 17.95
C ARG A 237 11.92 -1.90 17.73
N VAL A 238 11.35 -1.89 16.53
CA VAL A 238 10.37 -2.86 16.00
C VAL A 238 10.92 -3.43 14.68
N ALA A 239 10.10 -4.02 13.80
CA ALA A 239 10.52 -4.45 12.48
C ALA A 239 10.39 -3.30 11.43
N ARG A 240 10.82 -3.53 10.18
CA ARG A 240 10.93 -2.46 9.15
C ARG A 240 9.56 -2.01 8.66
N HIS A 241 9.46 -0.73 8.31
CA HIS A 241 8.23 -0.12 7.80
C HIS A 241 7.02 -0.31 8.75
N PRO A 242 7.10 0.16 10.01
CA PRO A 242 5.98 0.15 10.94
C PRO A 242 4.80 0.99 10.40
N SER A 243 3.86 0.29 9.78
CA SER A 243 2.77 0.82 8.94
C SER A 243 1.49 1.10 9.75
N ALA A 244 1.21 0.34 10.81
CA ALA A 244 0.07 0.57 11.68
C ALA A 244 0.42 0.50 13.17
N LEU A 245 -0.28 1.31 13.96
CA LEU A 245 -0.21 1.34 15.42
C LEU A 245 -1.60 1.10 16.01
N LEU A 246 -1.71 0.17 16.96
CA LEU A 246 -2.93 -0.07 17.72
C LEU A 246 -2.61 -0.27 19.19
N LEU A 247 -3.25 0.51 20.08
CA LEU A 247 -3.16 0.31 21.52
C LEU A 247 -4.23 -0.67 22.01
N SER A 248 -3.91 -1.46 23.04
CA SER A 248 -4.92 -2.12 23.86
C SER A 248 -5.81 -1.09 24.58
N SER A 249 -7.01 -1.50 24.99
CA SER A 249 -8.00 -0.62 25.63
C SER A 249 -7.54 -0.03 26.97
N ASP A 250 -6.65 -0.73 27.68
CA ASP A 250 -5.98 -0.28 28.90
C ASP A 250 -4.66 0.48 28.63
N GLY A 251 -4.18 0.49 27.38
CA GLY A 251 -2.91 1.08 26.96
C GLY A 251 -1.66 0.34 27.43
N SER A 252 -1.76 -0.88 27.98
CA SER A 252 -0.60 -1.66 28.41
C SER A 252 0.18 -2.32 27.27
N ARG A 253 -0.42 -2.39 26.08
CA ARG A 253 0.16 -2.98 24.86
C ARG A 253 0.01 -2.05 23.67
N LEU A 254 1.07 -1.97 22.86
CA LEU A 254 1.06 -1.36 21.55
C LEU A 254 1.42 -2.42 20.50
N PHE A 255 0.48 -2.72 19.63
CA PHE A 255 0.65 -3.57 18.46
C PHE A 255 1.16 -2.73 17.30
N VAL A 256 2.17 -3.21 16.60
CA VAL A 256 2.86 -2.51 15.52
C VAL A 256 2.98 -3.44 14.32
N ALA A 257 2.17 -3.21 13.29
CA ALA A 257 2.31 -3.91 12.01
C ALA A 257 3.52 -3.35 11.26
N SER A 258 4.30 -4.23 10.62
CA SER A 258 5.53 -3.88 9.90
C SER A 258 5.44 -4.48 8.51
N GLY A 259 4.90 -3.69 7.57
CA GLY A 259 4.51 -4.14 6.23
C GLY A 259 5.63 -4.89 5.53
N SER A 260 6.83 -4.30 5.49
CA SER A 260 7.97 -4.88 4.79
C SER A 260 8.79 -5.92 5.54
N THR A 261 8.15 -6.67 6.44
CA THR A 261 8.78 -7.81 7.11
C THR A 261 7.80 -8.92 7.49
N ASP A 262 6.52 -8.81 7.10
CA ASP A 262 5.43 -9.71 7.51
C ASP A 262 5.42 -9.98 9.02
N LYS A 263 5.54 -8.92 9.83
CA LYS A 263 5.61 -9.00 11.30
C LYS A 263 4.64 -8.05 11.98
N VAL A 264 4.09 -8.51 13.10
CA VAL A 264 3.45 -7.64 14.10
C VAL A 264 4.25 -7.71 15.40
N SER A 265 4.86 -6.60 15.78
CA SER A 265 5.56 -6.46 17.06
C SER A 265 4.57 -6.05 18.14
N VAL A 266 4.64 -6.67 19.32
CA VAL A 266 3.83 -6.30 20.49
C VAL A 266 4.73 -5.69 21.55
N VAL A 267 4.53 -4.41 21.85
CA VAL A 267 5.32 -3.64 22.81
C VAL A 267 4.56 -3.51 24.14
N ASP A 268 5.21 -3.85 25.25
CA ASP A 268 4.75 -3.46 26.59
C ASP A 268 5.10 -1.98 26.80
N THR A 269 4.07 -1.15 26.96
CA THR A 269 4.20 0.33 26.93
C THR A 269 4.94 0.88 28.16
N ARG A 270 4.82 0.21 29.30
CA ARG A 270 5.49 0.58 30.57
C ARG A 270 7.00 0.31 30.54
N THR A 271 7.42 -0.79 29.94
CA THR A 271 8.85 -1.16 29.82
C THR A 271 9.48 -0.69 28.52
N GLN A 272 8.67 -0.30 27.54
CA GLN A 272 9.08 0.14 26.21
C GLN A 272 9.91 -0.95 25.47
N ARG A 273 9.49 -2.21 25.62
CA ARG A 273 10.13 -3.39 25.00
C ARG A 273 9.13 -4.21 24.21
N VAL A 274 9.59 -4.78 23.10
CA VAL A 274 8.86 -5.83 22.39
C VAL A 274 8.82 -7.07 23.30
N VAL A 275 7.61 -7.54 23.61
CA VAL A 275 7.35 -8.72 24.46
C VAL A 275 6.85 -9.94 23.66
N ALA A 276 6.34 -9.72 22.44
CA ALA A 276 6.03 -10.77 21.48
C ALA A 276 6.22 -10.25 20.05
N THR A 277 6.47 -11.16 19.10
CA THR A 277 6.50 -10.86 17.66
C THR A 277 5.75 -11.97 16.95
N MET A 278 4.63 -11.61 16.33
CA MET A 278 3.85 -12.51 15.49
C MET A 278 4.42 -12.45 14.07
N ASN A 279 4.63 -13.61 13.45
CA ASN A 279 5.00 -13.70 12.03
C ASN A 279 3.71 -13.94 11.25
N ASP A 280 3.43 -13.05 10.30
CA ASP A 280 2.26 -13.07 9.43
C ASP A 280 2.69 -13.35 7.99
N ALA A 281 3.62 -14.28 7.81
CA ALA A 281 4.19 -14.57 6.50
C ALA A 281 3.20 -15.31 5.60
N SER A 282 3.36 -15.09 4.30
CA SER A 282 2.67 -15.85 3.27
C SER A 282 3.30 -17.24 3.19
N PRO A 283 2.59 -18.28 2.69
CA PRO A 283 3.22 -19.55 2.29
C PRO A 283 4.23 -19.40 1.15
N ALA A 284 4.26 -18.25 0.46
CA ALA A 284 5.30 -17.87 -0.48
C ALA A 284 6.66 -17.60 0.22
N VAL A 285 7.75 -17.53 -0.55
CA VAL A 285 9.09 -17.29 0.00
C VAL A 285 9.39 -15.80 0.03
N GLY A 286 9.44 -15.20 1.22
CA GLY A 286 9.89 -13.82 1.42
C GLY A 286 8.83 -12.95 2.11
N GLU A 287 9.01 -11.64 1.99
CA GLU A 287 7.99 -10.61 2.22
C GLU A 287 6.87 -10.76 1.18
N GLY A 288 5.61 -10.72 1.60
CA GLY A 288 4.50 -10.83 0.65
C GLY A 288 3.09 -10.93 1.25
N SER A 289 2.91 -10.63 2.54
CA SER A 289 1.58 -10.51 3.16
C SER A 289 1.21 -9.06 3.44
N THR A 290 2.23 -8.25 3.73
CA THR A 290 2.13 -6.78 3.80
C THR A 290 1.12 -6.33 4.85
N PRO A 291 1.34 -6.69 6.14
CA PRO A 291 0.44 -6.32 7.23
C PRO A 291 0.44 -4.80 7.42
N ASN A 292 -0.71 -4.15 7.22
CA ASN A 292 -0.77 -2.69 7.11
C ASN A 292 -1.90 -1.97 7.88
N ALA A 293 -2.81 -2.73 8.50
CA ALA A 293 -3.80 -2.20 9.45
C ALA A 293 -4.16 -3.25 10.51
N LEU A 294 -4.63 -2.78 11.67
CA LEU A 294 -4.84 -3.60 12.86
C LEU A 294 -6.19 -3.28 13.53
N ALA A 295 -6.88 -4.30 14.03
CA ALA A 295 -8.00 -4.16 14.96
C ALA A 295 -7.94 -5.24 16.06
N LEU A 296 -8.49 -4.96 17.25
CA LEU A 296 -8.62 -5.93 18.34
C LEU A 296 -10.08 -6.36 18.48
N SER A 297 -10.30 -7.58 18.94
CA SER A 297 -11.61 -8.01 19.42
C SER A 297 -12.05 -7.18 20.65
N PRO A 298 -13.36 -7.02 20.90
CA PRO A 298 -13.84 -6.25 22.07
C PRO A 298 -13.36 -6.73 23.46
N ASP A 299 -12.89 -7.98 23.56
CA ASP A 299 -12.30 -8.58 24.77
C ASP A 299 -10.76 -8.53 24.79
N GLY A 300 -10.12 -8.02 23.72
CA GLY A 300 -8.67 -7.91 23.58
C GLY A 300 -7.94 -9.25 23.39
N SER A 301 -8.64 -10.38 23.24
CA SER A 301 -8.00 -11.71 23.14
C SER A 301 -7.63 -12.13 21.71
N ARG A 302 -8.07 -11.39 20.69
CA ARG A 302 -7.79 -11.67 19.28
C ARG A 302 -7.40 -10.39 18.54
N LEU A 303 -6.37 -10.48 17.70
CA LEU A 303 -5.95 -9.43 16.78
C LEU A 303 -6.42 -9.78 15.36
N TYR A 304 -6.91 -8.79 14.63
CA TYR A 304 -7.19 -8.82 13.20
C TYR A 304 -6.12 -7.98 12.49
N VAL A 305 -5.51 -8.53 11.44
CA VAL A 305 -4.43 -7.89 10.67
C VAL A 305 -4.85 -7.85 9.21
N ALA A 306 -4.91 -6.66 8.60
CA ALA A 306 -5.14 -6.52 7.17
C ALA A 306 -3.86 -6.86 6.40
N GLU A 307 -3.94 -7.87 5.53
CA GLU A 307 -2.82 -8.37 4.71
C GLU A 307 -3.05 -7.96 3.25
N ALA A 308 -2.35 -6.91 2.81
CA ALA A 308 -2.65 -6.24 1.54
C ALA A 308 -2.52 -7.18 0.33
N ASP A 309 -1.40 -7.88 0.20
CA ASP A 309 -1.11 -8.74 -0.95
C ASP A 309 -1.80 -10.11 -0.86
N ASN A 310 -2.10 -10.60 0.34
CA ASN A 310 -2.86 -11.84 0.53
C ASN A 310 -4.36 -11.67 0.28
N ASN A 311 -4.86 -10.44 0.09
CA ASN A 311 -6.28 -10.12 -0.09
C ASN A 311 -7.16 -10.65 1.06
N ALA A 312 -6.63 -10.55 2.28
CA ALA A 312 -7.16 -11.24 3.45
C ALA A 312 -7.08 -10.40 4.73
N VAL A 313 -7.81 -10.83 5.76
CA VAL A 313 -7.58 -10.43 7.14
C VAL A 313 -7.14 -11.66 7.93
N ALA A 314 -5.90 -11.65 8.42
CA ALA A 314 -5.37 -12.64 9.35
C ALA A 314 -5.92 -12.45 10.76
N LEU A 315 -6.19 -13.57 11.44
CA LEU A 315 -6.65 -13.63 12.82
C LEU A 315 -5.55 -14.27 13.68
N PHE A 316 -5.11 -13.59 14.73
CA PHE A 316 -4.18 -14.12 15.72
C PHE A 316 -4.88 -14.23 17.08
N ASP A 317 -4.93 -15.45 17.63
CA ASP A 317 -5.39 -15.66 19.00
C ASP A 317 -4.25 -15.37 19.97
N LEU A 318 -4.42 -14.32 20.77
CA LEU A 318 -3.37 -13.73 21.59
C LEU A 318 -3.18 -14.48 22.90
N SER A 319 -1.93 -14.63 23.32
CA SER A 319 -1.57 -15.06 24.66
C SER A 319 -1.87 -13.96 25.70
N ALA A 320 -1.93 -14.31 26.98
CA ALA A 320 -2.01 -13.34 28.06
C ALA A 320 -0.81 -12.36 28.09
N ALA A 321 0.36 -12.78 27.60
CA ALA A 321 1.55 -11.94 27.54
C ALA A 321 1.42 -10.86 26.46
N ALA A 322 1.01 -11.24 25.25
CA ALA A 322 0.83 -10.32 24.12
C ALA A 322 -0.40 -9.41 24.28
N SER A 323 -1.56 -9.97 24.66
CA SER A 323 -2.79 -9.18 24.85
C SER A 323 -2.76 -8.25 26.07
N GLY A 324 -2.00 -8.61 27.12
CA GLY A 324 -2.15 -8.02 28.45
C GLY A 324 -3.38 -8.51 29.21
N VAL A 325 -4.22 -9.37 28.59
CA VAL A 325 -5.47 -9.88 29.16
C VAL A 325 -5.20 -11.21 29.85
N SER A 326 -5.28 -11.24 31.18
CA SER A 326 -4.96 -12.42 32.00
C SER A 326 -5.79 -13.68 31.74
N ARG A 327 -6.93 -13.56 31.04
CA ARG A 327 -7.79 -14.68 30.63
C ARG A 327 -7.56 -15.14 29.18
N ALA A 328 -6.69 -14.49 28.43
CA ALA A 328 -6.42 -14.87 27.04
C ALA A 328 -5.55 -16.14 26.99
N THR A 329 -5.99 -17.12 26.21
CA THR A 329 -5.40 -18.48 26.13
C THR A 329 -4.81 -18.79 24.76
N GLY A 330 -4.66 -17.79 23.90
CA GLY A 330 -4.06 -17.95 22.58
C GLY A 330 -2.55 -18.17 22.64
N THR A 331 -1.96 -18.40 21.47
CA THR A 331 -0.55 -18.81 21.30
C THR A 331 0.29 -17.79 20.54
N ASP A 332 -0.28 -16.64 20.18
CA ASP A 332 0.32 -15.62 19.30
C ASP A 332 0.63 -16.17 17.88
N ALA A 333 0.01 -17.28 17.50
CA ALA A 333 0.09 -17.87 16.17
C ALA A 333 -1.12 -17.46 15.31
N LEU A 334 -0.94 -17.52 14.00
CA LEU A 334 -2.02 -17.34 13.03
C LEU A 334 -3.08 -18.44 13.24
N ALA A 335 -4.29 -18.04 13.61
CA ALA A 335 -5.45 -18.91 13.74
C ALA A 335 -6.16 -19.17 12.40
N GLY A 336 -5.99 -18.26 11.43
CA GLY A 336 -6.52 -18.39 10.07
C GLY A 336 -6.77 -17.04 9.41
N ARG A 337 -7.36 -17.05 8.21
CA ARG A 337 -7.56 -15.87 7.36
C ARG A 337 -8.99 -15.77 6.83
N ILE A 338 -9.51 -14.55 6.70
CA ILE A 338 -10.81 -14.24 6.08
C ILE A 338 -10.54 -13.52 4.74
N PRO A 339 -11.01 -14.02 3.58
CA PRO A 339 -10.78 -13.37 2.30
C PRO A 339 -11.64 -12.11 2.13
N VAL A 340 -11.07 -11.08 1.52
CA VAL A 340 -11.67 -9.74 1.30
C VAL A 340 -11.41 -9.23 -0.13
N GLY A 341 -11.52 -7.92 -0.37
CA GLY A 341 -11.24 -7.31 -1.68
C GLY A 341 -9.73 -7.10 -1.90
N TRP A 342 -9.36 -6.49 -3.04
CA TRP A 342 -7.95 -6.26 -3.36
C TRP A 342 -7.34 -5.17 -2.48
N TYR A 343 -6.20 -5.49 -1.85
CA TYR A 343 -5.39 -4.59 -1.05
C TYR A 343 -6.17 -4.04 0.17
N PRO A 344 -6.57 -4.88 1.14
CA PRO A 344 -7.09 -4.38 2.42
C PRO A 344 -6.08 -3.41 3.07
N SER A 345 -6.58 -2.25 3.47
CA SER A 345 -5.78 -1.08 3.90
C SER A 345 -6.25 -0.49 5.23
N ALA A 346 -7.48 -0.80 5.66
CA ALA A 346 -7.98 -0.47 6.98
C ALA A 346 -8.95 -1.55 7.46
N VAL A 347 -8.90 -1.88 8.76
CA VAL A 347 -9.79 -2.84 9.40
C VAL A 347 -10.34 -2.26 10.71
N VAL A 348 -11.63 -2.48 10.97
CA VAL A 348 -12.31 -2.10 12.21
C VAL A 348 -13.19 -3.26 12.67
N ALA A 349 -12.95 -3.76 13.87
CA ALA A 349 -13.84 -4.70 14.54
C ALA A 349 -14.83 -3.95 15.44
N ASP A 350 -16.13 -4.18 15.25
CA ASP A 350 -17.17 -3.69 16.15
C ASP A 350 -18.26 -4.72 16.43
N GLY A 351 -18.33 -5.18 17.68
CA GLY A 351 -19.33 -6.14 18.13
C GLY A 351 -19.16 -7.47 17.42
N ASN A 352 -20.03 -7.73 16.44
CA ASN A 352 -19.97 -8.90 15.56
C ASN A 352 -19.53 -8.57 14.13
N ASP A 353 -19.32 -7.30 13.79
CA ASP A 353 -18.92 -6.87 12.45
C ASP A 353 -17.40 -6.67 12.38
N LEU A 354 -16.81 -7.13 11.28
CA LEU A 354 -15.45 -6.83 10.85
C LEU A 354 -15.56 -6.06 9.54
N LEU A 355 -15.39 -4.74 9.65
CA LEU A 355 -15.40 -3.80 8.53
C LEU A 355 -13.98 -3.73 7.95
N VAL A 356 -13.85 -3.86 6.63
CA VAL A 356 -12.55 -3.85 5.94
C VAL A 356 -12.64 -2.93 4.72
N ALA A 357 -11.82 -1.88 4.68
CA ALA A 357 -11.63 -1.09 3.48
C ALA A 357 -10.52 -1.71 2.64
N ASN A 358 -10.82 -1.96 1.36
CA ASN A 358 -9.89 -2.50 0.38
C ASN A 358 -9.52 -1.36 -0.59
N ALA A 359 -8.25 -0.97 -0.64
CA ALA A 359 -7.77 0.21 -1.37
C ALA A 359 -7.89 0.06 -2.89
N LYS A 360 -7.55 -1.12 -3.41
CA LYS A 360 -7.67 -1.47 -4.84
C LYS A 360 -9.01 -2.14 -5.17
N GLY A 361 -9.75 -2.60 -4.16
CA GLY A 361 -11.17 -2.94 -4.23
C GLY A 361 -11.48 -4.10 -5.17
N ARG A 362 -11.97 -3.77 -6.38
CA ARG A 362 -12.26 -4.75 -7.45
C ARG A 362 -11.19 -4.78 -8.55
N GLY A 363 -10.18 -3.92 -8.46
CA GLY A 363 -9.14 -3.77 -9.47
C GLY A 363 -9.58 -3.09 -10.75
N THR A 364 -8.59 -2.94 -11.63
CA THR A 364 -8.68 -2.36 -12.96
C THR A 364 -9.39 -3.31 -13.94
N ALA A 365 -9.68 -2.82 -15.14
CA ALA A 365 -10.25 -3.58 -16.24
C ALA A 365 -9.64 -3.09 -17.57
N PRO A 366 -9.64 -3.91 -18.64
CA PRO A 366 -9.23 -3.44 -19.96
C PRO A 366 -9.93 -2.12 -20.31
N ASN A 367 -9.16 -1.14 -20.78
CA ASN A 367 -9.71 0.15 -21.19
C ASN A 367 -9.81 0.25 -22.72
N PRO A 368 -10.96 -0.09 -23.33
CA PRO A 368 -11.19 0.13 -24.76
C PRO A 368 -11.50 1.60 -25.09
N GLY A 369 -11.52 2.51 -24.11
CA GLY A 369 -11.64 3.95 -24.33
C GLY A 369 -10.42 4.46 -25.12
N HIS A 370 -10.60 4.60 -26.43
CA HIS A 370 -9.53 4.91 -27.40
C HIS A 370 -8.90 6.30 -27.19
N TRP A 371 -8.01 6.43 -26.21
CA TRP A 371 -7.13 7.60 -26.11
C TRP A 371 -6.10 7.58 -27.25
N GLN A 372 -6.31 8.46 -28.21
CA GLN A 372 -5.43 8.60 -29.37
C GLN A 372 -4.10 9.23 -28.95
N PRO A 373 -2.95 8.57 -29.20
CA PRO A 373 -1.65 9.17 -28.91
C PRO A 373 -1.47 10.52 -29.61
N GLY A 374 -0.90 11.48 -28.88
CA GLY A 374 -0.81 12.88 -29.30
C GLY A 374 -1.99 13.77 -28.87
N GLN A 375 -3.10 13.21 -28.37
CA GLN A 375 -4.15 13.97 -27.70
C GLN A 375 -3.85 14.11 -26.20
N PRO A 376 -4.07 15.28 -25.57
CA PRO A 376 -3.90 15.46 -24.14
C PRO A 376 -5.00 14.69 -23.38
N MET A 377 -4.59 13.82 -22.47
CA MET A 377 -5.49 13.12 -21.57
C MET A 377 -6.12 14.11 -20.55
N PRO A 378 -7.45 14.08 -20.32
CA PRO A 378 -8.08 14.90 -19.29
C PRO A 378 -7.52 14.59 -17.90
N ALA A 379 -7.22 15.64 -17.13
CA ALA A 379 -6.74 15.49 -15.76
C ALA A 379 -7.72 14.66 -14.92
N HIS A 380 -7.19 13.69 -14.18
CA HIS A 380 -7.96 12.81 -13.28
C HIS A 380 -9.05 11.95 -13.98
N THR A 381 -8.90 11.65 -15.29
CA THR A 381 -9.84 10.79 -16.03
C THR A 381 -9.99 9.37 -15.42
N PRO A 382 -11.19 8.75 -15.43
CA PRO A 382 -11.35 7.32 -15.12
C PRO A 382 -10.53 6.38 -16.03
N ASP A 383 -10.11 6.88 -17.20
CA ASP A 383 -9.51 6.06 -18.27
C ASP A 383 -8.01 5.79 -18.08
N TYR A 384 -7.35 6.49 -17.15
CA TYR A 384 -5.99 6.19 -16.77
C TYR A 384 -5.96 5.01 -15.80
N THR A 385 -4.91 4.18 -15.79
CA THR A 385 -4.81 2.98 -14.95
C THR A 385 -5.09 3.30 -13.47
N LEU A 386 -4.43 4.32 -12.90
CA LEU A 386 -4.70 4.77 -11.52
C LEU A 386 -6.06 5.48 -11.35
N GLY A 387 -6.68 5.93 -12.44
CA GLY A 387 -8.03 6.49 -12.46
C GLY A 387 -9.13 5.43 -12.39
N GLN A 388 -8.86 4.20 -12.82
CA GLN A 388 -9.80 3.09 -12.71
C GLN A 388 -9.93 2.53 -11.29
N ILE A 389 -8.86 2.60 -10.49
CA ILE A 389 -8.77 1.99 -9.16
C ILE A 389 -9.83 2.61 -8.24
N ASN A 390 -10.82 1.82 -7.83
CA ASN A 390 -11.81 2.16 -6.80
C ASN A 390 -11.79 1.11 -5.69
N GLY A 391 -11.86 1.57 -4.45
CA GLY A 391 -11.89 0.69 -3.30
C GLY A 391 -13.26 0.07 -3.03
N THR A 392 -13.32 -0.84 -2.05
CA THR A 392 -14.57 -1.41 -1.54
C THR A 392 -14.56 -1.50 -0.02
N LEU A 393 -15.74 -1.43 0.61
CA LEU A 393 -15.97 -1.80 1.99
C LEU A 393 -16.51 -3.23 2.03
N THR A 394 -15.75 -4.18 2.58
CA THR A 394 -16.24 -5.54 2.86
C THR A 394 -16.68 -5.64 4.33
N ILE A 395 -17.87 -6.20 4.57
CA ILE A 395 -18.42 -6.46 5.91
C ILE A 395 -18.48 -7.97 6.16
N ASN A 396 -17.69 -8.45 7.13
CA ASN A 396 -17.59 -9.85 7.53
C ASN A 396 -18.05 -10.06 8.99
N PRO A 397 -18.38 -11.29 9.41
CA PRO A 397 -18.46 -11.64 10.83
C PRO A 397 -17.07 -11.52 11.50
N ALA A 398 -16.98 -10.81 12.62
CA ALA A 398 -15.75 -10.67 13.39
C ALA A 398 -15.35 -11.96 14.15
N ARG A 399 -16.32 -12.82 14.47
CA ARG A 399 -16.09 -14.03 15.27
C ARG A 399 -16.56 -15.29 14.52
N PRO A 400 -15.88 -15.70 13.42
CA PRO A 400 -16.11 -17.00 12.81
C PRO A 400 -15.81 -18.13 13.80
N SER A 401 -16.50 -19.27 13.67
CA SER A 401 -16.11 -20.49 14.38
C SER A 401 -14.78 -21.02 13.83
N THR A 402 -14.11 -21.93 14.55
CA THR A 402 -12.86 -22.55 14.05
C THR A 402 -13.07 -23.22 12.70
N SER A 403 -14.16 -23.98 12.53
CA SER A 403 -14.48 -24.64 11.25
C SER A 403 -14.78 -23.66 10.12
N ASP A 404 -15.42 -22.51 10.41
CA ASP A 404 -15.61 -21.47 9.39
C ASP A 404 -14.26 -20.86 9.01
N LEU A 405 -13.40 -20.57 10.00
CA LEU A 405 -12.09 -19.97 9.80
C LEU A 405 -11.13 -20.90 9.01
N ASP A 406 -11.18 -22.21 9.23
CA ASP A 406 -10.44 -23.20 8.45
C ASP A 406 -10.90 -23.21 6.98
N ALA A 407 -12.22 -23.15 6.75
CA ALA A 407 -12.80 -23.09 5.40
C ALA A 407 -12.47 -21.78 4.68
N LEU A 408 -12.52 -20.64 5.39
CA LEU A 408 -12.14 -19.32 4.87
C LEU A 408 -10.64 -19.24 4.56
N SER A 409 -9.79 -19.82 5.40
CA SER A 409 -8.35 -19.92 5.16
C SER A 409 -8.04 -20.76 3.91
N SER A 410 -8.80 -21.84 3.71
CA SER A 410 -8.70 -22.70 2.51
C SER A 410 -9.11 -21.96 1.23
N ARG A 411 -10.09 -21.05 1.33
CA ARG A 411 -10.46 -20.13 0.24
C ARG A 411 -9.33 -19.16 -0.09
N VAL A 412 -8.75 -18.48 0.91
CA VAL A 412 -7.59 -17.58 0.73
C VAL A 412 -6.41 -18.32 0.06
N ALA A 413 -6.09 -19.54 0.50
CA ALA A 413 -5.01 -20.33 -0.08
C ALA A 413 -5.29 -20.80 -1.52
N THR A 414 -6.56 -20.96 -1.88
CA THR A 414 -6.97 -21.29 -3.27
C THR A 414 -6.97 -20.05 -4.15
N ALA A 415 -7.48 -18.93 -3.65
CA ALA A 415 -7.56 -17.64 -4.34
C ALA A 415 -6.18 -17.08 -4.71
N ASN A 416 -5.20 -17.21 -3.81
CA ASN A 416 -3.80 -16.81 -4.04
C ASN A 416 -2.94 -17.93 -4.65
N GLY A 417 -3.52 -19.08 -5.01
CA GLY A 417 -2.81 -20.17 -5.67
C GLY A 417 -1.79 -20.93 -4.82
N TRP A 418 -1.72 -20.71 -3.50
CA TRP A 418 -0.80 -21.39 -2.57
C TRP A 418 -1.00 -22.92 -2.54
N ASN A 419 -2.21 -23.38 -2.82
CA ASN A 419 -2.53 -24.80 -2.95
C ASN A 419 -1.96 -25.44 -4.25
N SER A 420 -1.44 -24.63 -5.19
CA SER A 420 -0.84 -25.15 -6.42
C SER A 420 0.62 -25.54 -6.20
N GLN A 421 0.90 -26.84 -6.25
CA GLN A 421 2.28 -27.30 -6.43
C GLN A 421 2.70 -27.06 -7.88
N GLN A 422 3.37 -25.92 -8.15
CA GLN A 422 4.15 -25.83 -9.37
C GLN A 422 5.20 -26.94 -9.36
N ALA A 423 5.10 -27.85 -10.33
CA ALA A 423 6.19 -28.77 -10.62
C ALA A 423 7.45 -27.93 -10.91
N LYS A 424 8.55 -28.21 -10.20
CA LYS A 424 9.84 -27.54 -10.42
C LYS A 424 10.30 -27.78 -11.85
N LYS A 425 9.91 -26.89 -12.77
CA LYS A 425 10.35 -26.92 -14.17
C LYS A 425 11.86 -26.69 -14.17
N ARG A 426 12.61 -27.73 -14.48
CA ARG A 426 14.04 -27.62 -14.71
C ARG A 426 14.23 -27.10 -16.13
N TYR A 427 14.44 -25.79 -16.24
CA TYR A 427 14.93 -25.19 -17.47
C TYR A 427 16.25 -25.87 -17.88
N PRO A 428 16.58 -25.92 -19.19
CA PRO A 428 17.94 -26.23 -19.62
C PRO A 428 18.94 -25.35 -18.87
N PRO A 429 20.14 -25.85 -18.53
CA PRO A 429 21.15 -25.01 -17.91
C PRO A 429 21.49 -23.84 -18.84
N PHE A 430 21.55 -22.64 -18.26
CA PHE A 430 21.97 -21.40 -18.90
C PHE A 430 23.06 -20.76 -18.04
N GLU A 431 23.96 -20.01 -18.69
CA GLU A 431 25.10 -19.37 -18.03
C GLU A 431 24.90 -17.86 -17.88
N HIS A 432 24.11 -17.25 -18.77
CA HIS A 432 23.89 -15.81 -18.85
C HIS A 432 22.41 -15.47 -19.00
N VAL A 433 21.98 -14.38 -18.36
CA VAL A 433 20.66 -13.76 -18.53
C VAL A 433 20.88 -12.31 -18.93
N ILE A 434 20.38 -11.93 -20.10
CA ILE A 434 20.28 -10.52 -20.54
C ILE A 434 18.82 -10.12 -20.33
N TYR A 435 18.55 -9.31 -19.30
CA TYR A 435 17.22 -8.81 -18.99
C TYR A 435 17.05 -7.39 -19.54
N ILE A 436 16.13 -7.23 -20.48
CA ILE A 436 15.86 -5.95 -21.15
C ILE A 436 14.53 -5.39 -20.63
N ILE A 437 14.58 -4.20 -20.04
CA ILE A 437 13.45 -3.43 -19.52
C ILE A 437 13.02 -2.42 -20.57
N LYS A 438 11.72 -2.41 -20.86
CA LYS A 438 11.01 -1.56 -21.80
C LYS A 438 9.65 -1.20 -21.21
N GLU A 439 9.18 0.04 -21.41
CA GLU A 439 8.19 0.65 -20.51
C GLU A 439 7.06 1.40 -21.22
N ASN A 440 5.98 1.64 -20.47
CA ASN A 440 4.83 2.47 -20.86
C ASN A 440 4.08 2.04 -22.15
N ARG A 441 4.21 0.76 -22.55
CA ARG A 441 3.41 0.11 -23.60
C ARG A 441 2.74 -1.14 -23.08
N THR A 442 1.47 -1.31 -23.43
CA THR A 442 0.74 -2.53 -23.10
C THR A 442 1.16 -3.67 -24.03
N TYR A 443 0.97 -4.90 -23.56
CA TYR A 443 1.24 -6.11 -24.34
C TYR A 443 0.59 -6.07 -25.73
N ASP A 444 -0.71 -5.80 -25.82
CA ASP A 444 -1.44 -5.80 -27.10
C ASP A 444 -1.02 -4.68 -28.05
N GLN A 445 -0.54 -3.54 -27.54
CA GLN A 445 -0.03 -2.45 -28.38
C GLN A 445 1.16 -2.85 -29.24
N VAL A 446 1.96 -3.83 -28.79
CA VAL A 446 3.18 -4.29 -29.48
C VAL A 446 3.04 -5.71 -30.04
N PHE A 447 2.31 -6.60 -29.37
CA PHE A 447 2.27 -8.04 -29.69
C PHE A 447 0.88 -8.58 -30.04
N GLY A 448 -0.16 -7.74 -30.09
CA GLY A 448 -1.54 -8.18 -30.38
C GLY A 448 -1.74 -8.82 -31.77
N ASP A 449 -0.80 -8.66 -32.71
CA ASP A 449 -0.80 -9.31 -34.03
C ASP A 449 0.00 -10.63 -34.09
N LEU A 450 0.64 -11.06 -32.99
CA LEU A 450 1.35 -12.34 -32.90
C LEU A 450 0.40 -13.53 -32.70
N LYS A 451 0.09 -14.22 -33.80
CA LYS A 451 -0.84 -15.37 -33.85
C LYS A 451 -0.49 -16.56 -32.95
N GLN A 452 0.75 -16.65 -32.47
CA GLN A 452 1.22 -17.70 -31.56
C GLN A 452 0.98 -17.40 -30.07
N ALA A 453 0.36 -16.27 -29.74
CA ALA A 453 0.15 -15.81 -28.37
C ALA A 453 -1.27 -15.25 -28.16
N ASP A 454 -1.66 -15.07 -26.90
CA ASP A 454 -2.97 -14.52 -26.51
C ASP A 454 -2.96 -12.99 -26.54
N GLY A 455 -3.34 -12.39 -27.67
CA GLY A 455 -3.36 -10.92 -27.85
C GLY A 455 -4.46 -10.42 -28.79
N ASP A 456 -4.88 -9.17 -28.60
CA ASP A 456 -5.95 -8.52 -29.37
C ASP A 456 -5.38 -7.64 -30.49
N SER A 457 -5.42 -8.16 -31.71
CA SER A 457 -4.99 -7.46 -32.93
C SER A 457 -5.70 -6.12 -33.21
N SER A 458 -6.84 -5.84 -32.56
CA SER A 458 -7.54 -4.55 -32.70
C SER A 458 -6.95 -3.42 -31.84
N LEU A 459 -6.09 -3.77 -30.87
CA LEU A 459 -5.40 -2.82 -29.97
C LEU A 459 -3.95 -2.52 -30.39
N VAL A 460 -3.47 -3.14 -31.47
CA VAL A 460 -2.09 -2.99 -31.97
C VAL A 460 -1.84 -1.56 -32.44
N PHE A 461 -0.81 -0.93 -31.89
CA PHE A 461 -0.38 0.43 -32.24
C PHE A 461 1.03 0.45 -32.86
N PHE A 462 1.86 -0.53 -32.51
CA PHE A 462 3.23 -0.74 -32.99
C PHE A 462 3.34 -2.10 -33.69
N PRO A 463 2.72 -2.30 -34.87
CA PRO A 463 2.81 -3.55 -35.62
C PRO A 463 4.26 -3.83 -36.03
N ARG A 464 4.55 -5.05 -36.50
CA ARG A 464 5.89 -5.47 -36.94
C ARG A 464 6.69 -4.47 -37.77
N SER A 465 6.05 -3.68 -38.64
CA SER A 465 6.73 -2.68 -39.47
C SER A 465 7.31 -1.50 -38.68
N VAL A 466 6.87 -1.31 -37.44
CA VAL A 466 7.32 -0.29 -36.48
C VAL A 466 8.16 -0.91 -35.37
N SER A 467 7.85 -2.14 -34.93
CA SER A 467 8.55 -2.82 -33.82
C SER A 467 9.23 -4.14 -34.25
N PRO A 468 10.02 -4.18 -35.35
CA PRO A 468 10.49 -5.43 -35.96
C PRO A 468 11.38 -6.26 -35.02
N ASN A 469 12.21 -5.61 -34.20
CA ASN A 469 13.10 -6.29 -33.26
C ASN A 469 12.31 -7.00 -32.14
N HIS A 470 11.27 -6.36 -31.58
CA HIS A 470 10.40 -6.96 -30.57
C HIS A 470 9.74 -8.24 -31.10
N HIS A 471 9.16 -8.15 -32.31
CA HIS A 471 8.55 -9.27 -33.00
C HIS A 471 9.54 -10.42 -33.25
N ALA A 472 10.74 -10.10 -33.75
CA ALA A 472 11.77 -11.08 -34.03
C ALA A 472 12.30 -11.78 -32.76
N LEU A 473 12.40 -11.06 -31.64
CA LEU A 473 12.75 -11.65 -30.33
C LEU A 473 11.67 -12.63 -29.86
N ALA A 474 10.40 -12.20 -29.87
CA ALA A 474 9.25 -13.01 -29.47
C ALA A 474 9.09 -14.30 -30.32
N GLU A 475 9.35 -14.22 -31.62
CA GLU A 475 9.32 -15.39 -32.51
C GLU A 475 10.49 -16.34 -32.33
N ARG A 476 11.69 -15.79 -32.04
CA ARG A 476 12.93 -16.57 -31.94
C ARG A 476 13.11 -17.27 -30.60
N PHE A 477 12.76 -16.60 -29.51
CA PHE A 477 12.98 -17.07 -28.14
C PHE A 477 11.69 -17.54 -27.45
N GLY A 478 10.55 -17.36 -28.11
CA GLY A 478 9.23 -17.56 -27.53
C GLY A 478 8.71 -16.29 -26.86
N ILE A 479 7.41 -16.31 -26.56
CA ILE A 479 6.69 -15.22 -25.92
C ILE A 479 5.93 -15.79 -24.73
N PHE A 480 5.94 -15.04 -23.63
CA PHE A 480 5.12 -15.33 -22.45
C PHE A 480 4.00 -14.28 -22.41
N ASP A 481 2.79 -14.72 -22.75
CA ASP A 481 1.56 -13.96 -22.49
C ASP A 481 1.06 -14.19 -21.06
N ARG A 482 0.01 -13.45 -20.66
CA ARG A 482 -0.64 -13.55 -19.34
C ARG A 482 0.37 -13.46 -18.18
N PHE A 483 1.30 -12.52 -18.31
CA PHE A 483 2.25 -12.18 -17.26
C PHE A 483 1.54 -11.36 -16.18
N PHE A 484 1.80 -11.69 -14.91
CA PHE A 484 1.04 -11.18 -13.76
C PHE A 484 1.99 -10.44 -12.79
N VAL A 485 1.64 -9.21 -12.43
CA VAL A 485 2.43 -8.27 -11.62
C VAL A 485 1.51 -7.48 -10.66
N ASN A 486 2.03 -7.01 -9.52
CA ASN A 486 1.30 -6.07 -8.63
C ASN A 486 1.74 -4.60 -8.86
N ALA A 487 1.96 -4.23 -10.13
CA ALA A 487 2.33 -2.89 -10.54
C ALA A 487 1.35 -2.34 -11.59
N GLU A 488 0.98 -1.07 -11.46
CA GLU A 488 0.05 -0.37 -12.36
C GLU A 488 0.70 0.70 -13.24
N VAL A 489 1.84 1.27 -12.84
CA VAL A 489 2.53 2.37 -13.53
C VAL A 489 4.06 2.21 -13.46
N SER A 490 4.83 3.21 -13.91
CA SER A 490 6.29 3.16 -13.95
C SER A 490 6.96 2.93 -12.58
N PRO A 491 6.60 3.62 -11.49
CA PRO A 491 7.34 3.53 -10.23
C PRO A 491 7.29 2.15 -9.60
N ASP A 492 6.08 1.62 -9.37
CA ASP A 492 5.86 0.24 -8.94
C ASP A 492 6.31 -0.78 -9.99
N GLY A 493 6.26 -0.45 -11.28
CA GLY A 493 6.80 -1.29 -12.36
C GLY A 493 8.31 -1.51 -12.25
N HIS A 494 9.10 -0.45 -11.99
CA HIS A 494 10.54 -0.55 -11.78
C HIS A 494 10.89 -1.32 -10.50
N GLU A 495 10.26 -0.98 -9.36
CA GLU A 495 10.43 -1.73 -8.10
C GLU A 495 10.11 -3.22 -8.30
N TRP A 496 8.97 -3.53 -8.95
CA TRP A 496 8.55 -4.90 -9.22
C TRP A 496 9.51 -5.62 -10.16
N SER A 497 9.97 -5.00 -11.24
CA SER A 497 10.89 -5.63 -12.19
C SER A 497 12.19 -6.10 -11.51
N MET A 498 12.65 -5.35 -10.51
CA MET A 498 13.90 -5.60 -9.81
C MET A 498 13.75 -6.45 -8.54
N ALA A 499 12.56 -6.59 -7.95
CA ALA A 499 12.35 -7.36 -6.71
C ALA A 499 11.21 -8.39 -6.74
N ALA A 500 10.43 -8.46 -7.83
CA ALA A 500 9.16 -9.20 -7.97
C ALA A 500 8.08 -8.84 -6.93
N TYR A 501 8.21 -7.68 -6.28
CA TYR A 501 7.34 -7.20 -5.21
C TYR A 501 7.40 -5.67 -5.10
N VAL A 502 6.35 -5.05 -4.56
CA VAL A 502 6.18 -3.60 -4.37
C VAL A 502 5.82 -3.34 -2.92
N THR A 503 6.53 -2.43 -2.24
CA THR A 503 6.32 -2.18 -0.81
C THR A 503 5.03 -1.40 -0.51
N ASP A 504 4.46 -1.59 0.69
CA ASP A 504 3.33 -0.78 1.20
C ASP A 504 3.61 0.73 1.15
N TYR A 505 4.89 1.12 1.22
CA TYR A 505 5.31 2.50 0.99
C TYR A 505 4.92 2.97 -0.41
N ALA A 506 5.47 2.33 -1.45
CA ALA A 506 5.26 2.73 -2.82
C ALA A 506 3.77 2.70 -3.20
N GLU A 507 3.09 1.60 -2.88
CA GLU A 507 1.66 1.38 -3.12
C GLU A 507 0.77 2.53 -2.60
N LYS A 508 1.12 3.11 -1.44
CA LYS A 508 0.36 4.21 -0.83
C LYS A 508 0.88 5.60 -1.20
N THR A 509 2.03 5.75 -1.84
CA THR A 509 2.57 7.07 -2.24
C THR A 509 2.44 7.40 -3.72
N ILE A 510 2.35 6.39 -4.60
CA ILE A 510 2.29 6.57 -6.06
C ILE A 510 1.14 7.50 -6.46
N SER A 511 -0.08 7.25 -5.98
CA SER A 511 -1.25 8.09 -6.27
C SER A 511 -1.03 9.57 -5.92
N SER A 512 -0.32 9.86 -4.83
CA SER A 512 -0.04 11.24 -4.40
C SER A 512 1.09 11.91 -5.19
N ASN A 513 2.07 11.15 -5.71
CA ASN A 513 3.09 11.68 -6.61
C ASN A 513 2.51 11.91 -8.02
N TYR A 514 1.91 10.88 -8.62
CA TYR A 514 1.43 10.89 -10.00
C TYR A 514 0.19 11.78 -10.23
N SER A 515 -0.52 12.17 -9.16
CA SER A 515 -1.62 13.15 -9.26
C SER A 515 -1.19 14.61 -9.08
N GLY A 516 0.12 14.89 -9.01
CA GLY A 516 0.65 16.23 -8.78
C GLY A 516 0.39 16.76 -7.36
N ARG A 517 -0.08 15.92 -6.42
CA ARG A 517 -0.34 16.27 -5.02
C ARG A 517 0.94 16.18 -4.17
N GLY A 518 2.02 16.75 -4.71
CA GLY A 518 3.25 17.17 -4.01
C GLY A 518 3.96 16.13 -3.14
N ARG A 519 3.84 14.84 -3.46
CA ARG A 519 4.79 13.82 -3.00
C ARG A 519 6.03 13.86 -3.90
N SER A 520 7.22 13.67 -3.36
CA SER A 520 8.47 13.50 -4.13
C SER A 520 8.50 12.17 -4.90
N TYR A 521 9.46 12.05 -5.81
CA TYR A 521 9.82 10.77 -6.42
C TYR A 521 10.71 10.02 -5.41
N ASP A 522 10.16 8.91 -4.90
CA ASP A 522 10.72 8.10 -3.82
C ASP A 522 10.83 6.62 -4.27
N TYR A 523 11.37 6.40 -5.48
CA TYR A 523 11.46 5.12 -6.19
C TYR A 523 12.79 5.07 -6.97
N GLN A 524 13.13 3.93 -7.56
CA GLN A 524 14.37 3.73 -8.33
C GLN A 524 15.64 4.14 -7.54
N GLY A 525 15.65 3.87 -6.23
CA GLY A 525 16.76 4.19 -5.33
C GLY A 525 16.86 5.66 -4.89
N LEU A 526 15.83 6.46 -5.13
CA LEU A 526 15.74 7.84 -4.62
C LEU A 526 14.76 7.94 -3.46
N ASN A 527 15.06 8.79 -2.48
CA ASN A 527 14.09 9.31 -1.51
C ASN A 527 14.14 10.84 -1.58
N ARG A 528 13.00 11.52 -1.67
CA ARG A 528 12.90 12.99 -1.71
C ARG A 528 13.70 13.61 -2.87
N ASN A 529 13.75 12.89 -4.00
CA ASN A 529 14.55 13.19 -5.19
C ASN A 529 16.08 13.23 -4.94
N ALA A 530 16.58 12.45 -3.98
CA ALA A 530 18.02 12.30 -3.68
C ALA A 530 18.37 10.85 -3.32
N VAL A 531 19.61 10.43 -3.55
CA VAL A 531 20.10 9.11 -3.13
C VAL A 531 20.17 9.02 -1.60
N PRO A 532 19.50 8.05 -0.95
CA PRO A 532 19.44 7.93 0.50
C PRO A 532 20.44 6.91 1.09
N ASP A 533 20.67 7.00 2.41
CA ASP A 533 21.39 5.93 3.15
C ASP A 533 20.55 4.65 3.35
N ASP A 534 19.23 4.79 3.39
CA ASP A 534 18.24 3.71 3.53
C ASP A 534 17.06 4.08 2.61
N ASP A 535 16.84 3.25 1.60
CA ASP A 535 15.85 3.42 0.54
C ASP A 535 14.49 2.94 1.02
N VAL A 536 13.48 3.83 0.98
CA VAL A 536 12.18 3.52 1.57
C VAL A 536 11.30 2.65 0.67
N ALA A 537 11.60 2.57 -0.64
CA ALA A 537 10.89 1.70 -1.57
C ALA A 537 11.48 0.28 -1.60
N GLU A 538 12.78 0.12 -1.33
CA GLU A 538 13.49 -1.17 -1.36
C GLU A 538 12.80 -2.25 -0.50
N PRO A 539 12.49 -3.44 -1.04
CA PRO A 539 11.96 -4.56 -0.24
C PRO A 539 13.00 -5.15 0.71
N SER A 540 12.57 -5.89 1.74
CA SER A 540 13.49 -6.49 2.73
C SER A 540 14.42 -7.56 2.18
N SER A 541 14.11 -8.15 1.01
CA SER A 541 15.03 -8.99 0.24
C SER A 541 16.11 -8.17 -0.48
N GLY A 542 15.96 -6.87 -0.64
CA GLY A 542 16.63 -6.09 -1.68
C GLY A 542 16.23 -6.56 -3.08
N TYR A 543 16.96 -6.04 -4.07
CA TYR A 543 16.70 -6.24 -5.49
C TYR A 543 17.51 -7.40 -6.10
N LEU A 544 17.33 -7.62 -7.40
CA LEU A 544 17.93 -8.70 -8.17
C LEU A 544 19.46 -8.70 -8.11
N TRP A 545 20.11 -7.53 -8.14
CA TRP A 545 21.56 -7.42 -7.95
C TRP A 545 22.00 -7.81 -6.53
N ASN A 546 21.23 -7.49 -5.48
CA ASN A 546 21.52 -7.92 -4.12
C ASN A 546 21.35 -9.44 -3.95
N LEU A 547 20.40 -10.05 -4.67
CA LEU A 547 20.24 -11.49 -4.76
C LEU A 547 21.40 -12.14 -5.51
N ALA A 548 21.85 -11.54 -6.62
CA ALA A 548 22.98 -12.01 -7.41
C ALA A 548 24.30 -11.96 -6.59
N GLU A 549 24.58 -10.83 -5.93
CA GLU A 549 25.75 -10.65 -5.06
C GLU A 549 25.81 -11.74 -3.97
N ARG A 550 24.70 -11.94 -3.23
CA ARG A 550 24.63 -12.98 -2.18
C ARG A 550 24.74 -14.41 -2.71
N ALA A 551 24.42 -14.64 -3.98
CA ALA A 551 24.58 -15.92 -4.67
C ALA A 551 25.97 -16.11 -5.30
N GLY A 552 26.84 -15.08 -5.30
CA GLY A 552 28.12 -15.10 -6.01
C GLY A 552 27.97 -15.03 -7.53
N ILE A 553 26.82 -14.55 -8.02
CA ILE A 553 26.52 -14.38 -9.45
C ILE A 553 27.06 -13.01 -9.89
N THR A 554 27.87 -12.98 -10.94
CA THR A 554 28.36 -11.72 -11.52
C THR A 554 27.23 -10.98 -12.24
N TYR A 555 27.13 -9.67 -12.00
CA TYR A 555 26.12 -8.83 -12.65
C TYR A 555 26.70 -7.53 -13.19
N ARG A 556 26.03 -6.97 -14.20
CA ARG A 556 26.33 -5.68 -14.84
C ARG A 556 25.03 -4.92 -15.10
N ASP A 557 25.02 -3.63 -14.79
CA ASP A 557 23.89 -2.74 -15.02
C ASP A 557 24.16 -1.78 -16.20
N TYR A 558 23.10 -1.56 -16.97
CA TYR A 558 23.02 -0.66 -18.10
C TYR A 558 21.74 0.18 -17.97
N GLY A 559 21.79 1.16 -17.06
CA GLY A 559 20.85 2.28 -17.02
C GLY A 559 19.62 2.08 -16.13
N GLU A 560 19.57 1.04 -15.30
CA GLU A 560 18.50 0.83 -14.32
C GLU A 560 18.95 1.32 -12.94
N PHE A 561 18.08 2.07 -12.24
CA PHE A 561 18.44 2.71 -10.95
C PHE A 561 19.70 3.60 -11.07
N VAL A 562 19.73 4.45 -12.11
CA VAL A 562 20.78 5.47 -12.32
C VAL A 562 20.17 6.87 -12.50
N TYR A 563 20.96 7.90 -12.23
CA TYR A 563 20.69 9.28 -12.63
C TYR A 563 21.82 9.78 -13.54
N GLU A 564 21.51 10.74 -14.42
CA GLU A 564 22.53 11.41 -15.22
C GLU A 564 23.27 12.43 -14.32
N ALA A 565 24.59 12.29 -14.19
CA ALA A 565 25.41 13.14 -13.33
C ALA A 565 25.70 14.51 -13.97
N ASP A 566 25.51 14.62 -15.28
CA ASP A 566 25.68 15.84 -16.09
C ASP A 566 24.32 16.26 -16.68
N ASP A 567 24.06 17.56 -16.75
CA ASP A 567 22.88 18.14 -17.41
C ASP A 567 23.05 17.98 -18.95
N PRO A 568 22.25 17.17 -19.65
CA PRO A 568 22.63 16.61 -20.95
C PRO A 568 22.71 17.67 -22.07
N PRO A 569 23.90 17.90 -22.68
CA PRO A 569 24.07 18.94 -23.68
C PRO A 569 23.66 18.45 -25.08
N ALA A 570 22.40 18.64 -25.43
CA ALA A 570 21.81 18.35 -26.76
C ALA A 570 21.75 16.85 -27.17
N VAL A 571 20.94 16.59 -28.20
CA VAL A 571 20.68 15.25 -28.77
C VAL A 571 22.00 14.60 -29.23
N GLY A 572 22.28 13.40 -28.72
CA GLY A 572 23.43 12.58 -29.12
C GLY A 572 24.73 12.79 -28.34
N SER A 573 24.72 13.52 -27.22
CA SER A 573 25.89 13.69 -26.35
C SER A 573 26.23 12.43 -25.53
N ARG A 574 27.50 12.33 -25.12
CA ARG A 574 27.95 11.35 -24.12
C ARG A 574 27.46 11.77 -22.74
N VAL A 575 26.96 10.81 -21.97
CA VAL A 575 26.46 10.99 -20.60
C VAL A 575 27.38 10.26 -19.63
N SER A 576 27.55 10.82 -18.44
CA SER A 576 28.07 10.11 -17.27
C SER A 576 26.89 9.70 -16.38
N ALA A 577 26.50 8.43 -16.41
CA ALA A 577 25.48 7.89 -15.51
C ALA A 577 26.09 7.50 -14.16
N ALA A 578 25.36 7.78 -13.08
CA ALA A 578 25.74 7.42 -11.71
C ALA A 578 24.61 6.60 -11.06
N PRO A 579 24.90 5.47 -10.40
CA PRO A 579 23.87 4.64 -9.79
C PRO A 579 23.29 5.27 -8.51
N THR A 580 22.02 4.96 -8.24
CA THR A 580 21.32 5.33 -7.00
C THR A 580 21.51 4.31 -5.88
N LYS A 581 22.11 3.14 -6.16
CA LYS A 581 22.32 2.05 -5.19
C LYS A 581 23.80 1.73 -5.03
N SER A 582 24.24 1.51 -3.79
CA SER A 582 25.63 1.16 -3.46
C SER A 582 26.10 -0.13 -4.14
N ALA A 583 25.24 -1.14 -4.24
CA ALA A 583 25.53 -2.40 -4.93
C ALA A 583 25.77 -2.23 -6.45
N LEU A 584 25.39 -1.08 -7.04
CA LEU A 584 25.59 -0.82 -8.46
C LEU A 584 26.87 0.00 -8.75
N LEU A 585 27.57 0.54 -7.74
CA LEU A 585 28.69 1.48 -7.91
C LEU A 585 29.79 0.99 -8.86
N ASP A 586 30.28 -0.24 -8.66
CA ASP A 586 31.30 -0.86 -9.52
C ASP A 586 30.69 -1.73 -10.65
N HIS A 587 29.35 -1.75 -10.77
CA HIS A 587 28.59 -2.65 -11.63
C HIS A 587 27.78 -1.95 -12.74
N THR A 588 27.50 -0.65 -12.64
CA THR A 588 26.90 0.17 -13.71
C THR A 588 27.93 0.55 -14.78
N ASN A 589 27.55 0.48 -16.06
CA ASN A 589 28.34 1.10 -17.14
C ASN A 589 28.04 2.60 -17.19
N THR A 590 28.98 3.42 -16.71
CA THR A 590 28.80 4.88 -16.60
C THR A 590 28.67 5.62 -17.95
N ALA A 591 29.01 4.97 -19.07
CA ALA A 591 28.79 5.52 -20.41
C ALA A 591 27.39 5.21 -20.98
N TYR A 592 26.59 4.38 -20.29
CA TYR A 592 25.23 4.04 -20.67
C TYR A 592 24.23 4.96 -19.95
N SER A 593 23.45 5.73 -20.71
CA SER A 593 22.42 6.63 -20.15
C SER A 593 21.20 5.85 -19.65
N GLY A 594 20.68 6.23 -18.47
CA GLY A 594 19.41 5.75 -17.93
C GLY A 594 18.20 6.41 -18.60
N TRP A 595 17.24 6.91 -17.82
CA TRP A 595 16.08 7.62 -18.36
C TRP A 595 16.50 8.96 -19.01
N ASN A 596 16.52 8.98 -20.35
CA ASN A 596 16.64 10.21 -21.14
C ASN A 596 16.09 9.97 -22.54
N LEU A 597 14.94 10.59 -22.86
CA LEU A 597 14.22 10.36 -24.10
C LEU A 597 14.78 11.12 -25.34
N ASP A 598 15.86 11.89 -25.18
CA ASP A 598 16.62 12.53 -26.25
C ASP A 598 17.81 11.70 -26.75
N ILE A 599 18.19 10.67 -26.00
CA ILE A 599 19.16 9.66 -26.43
C ILE A 599 18.35 8.49 -27.01
N PRO A 600 18.64 8.01 -28.23
CA PRO A 600 17.95 6.86 -28.82
C PRO A 600 18.35 5.52 -28.17
N ASP A 601 17.40 4.57 -28.12
CA ASP A 601 17.64 3.17 -27.72
C ASP A 601 18.79 2.53 -28.52
N GLN A 602 18.97 2.88 -29.80
CA GLN A 602 20.11 2.40 -30.60
C GLN A 602 21.46 2.90 -30.05
N ALA A 603 21.56 4.15 -29.58
CA ALA A 603 22.81 4.68 -29.02
C ALA A 603 23.16 4.00 -27.69
N ARG A 604 22.14 3.66 -26.88
CA ARG A 604 22.29 2.80 -25.70
C ARG A 604 22.76 1.40 -26.07
N ALA A 605 22.09 0.77 -27.04
CA ALA A 605 22.46 -0.55 -27.54
C ALA A 605 23.88 -0.60 -28.12
N ASP A 606 24.36 0.47 -28.77
CA ASP A 606 25.73 0.55 -29.28
C ASP A 606 26.79 0.56 -28.16
N VAL A 607 26.51 1.24 -27.03
CA VAL A 607 27.38 1.22 -25.84
C VAL A 607 27.40 -0.18 -25.21
N TRP A 608 26.22 -0.81 -25.06
CA TRP A 608 26.13 -2.19 -24.56
C TRP A 608 26.86 -3.18 -25.48
N LEU A 609 26.60 -3.13 -26.79
CA LEU A 609 27.23 -4.01 -27.79
C LEU A 609 28.75 -3.91 -27.80
N ALA A 610 29.31 -2.72 -27.53
CA ALA A 610 30.75 -2.53 -27.41
C ALA A 610 31.32 -3.35 -26.23
N GLU A 611 30.80 -3.17 -25.01
CA GLU A 611 31.28 -3.89 -23.82
C GLU A 611 30.96 -5.40 -23.89
N PHE A 612 29.79 -5.77 -24.42
CA PHE A 612 29.42 -7.17 -24.69
C PHE A 612 30.44 -7.87 -25.61
N GLN A 613 30.90 -7.20 -26.68
CA GLN A 613 31.94 -7.75 -27.56
C GLN A 613 33.28 -7.95 -26.82
N GLU A 614 33.61 -7.08 -25.87
CA GLU A 614 34.80 -7.25 -25.03
C GLU A 614 34.66 -8.44 -24.08
N PHE A 615 33.51 -8.58 -23.42
CA PHE A 615 33.21 -9.71 -22.55
C PHE A 615 33.23 -11.06 -23.28
N VAL A 616 32.67 -11.12 -24.50
CA VAL A 616 32.69 -12.32 -25.35
C VAL A 616 34.13 -12.66 -25.79
N ARG A 617 34.92 -11.65 -26.20
CA ARG A 617 36.33 -11.82 -26.59
C ARG A 617 37.20 -12.30 -25.43
N ASP A 618 36.97 -11.77 -24.23
CA ASP A 618 37.80 -12.03 -23.05
C ASP A 618 37.32 -13.26 -22.24
N GLY A 619 36.15 -13.82 -22.55
CA GLY A 619 35.55 -14.95 -21.82
C GLY A 619 35.06 -14.58 -20.42
N LYS A 620 34.51 -13.37 -20.25
CA LYS A 620 34.16 -12.75 -18.95
C LYS A 620 32.73 -12.20 -18.88
N MET A 621 31.83 -12.71 -19.72
CA MET A 621 30.44 -12.23 -19.74
C MET A 621 29.78 -12.37 -18.35
N PRO A 622 29.16 -11.30 -17.82
CA PRO A 622 28.38 -11.35 -16.59
C PRO A 622 27.27 -12.42 -16.69
N ALA A 623 27.01 -13.13 -15.59
CA ALA A 623 25.93 -14.10 -15.54
C ALA A 623 24.54 -13.42 -15.56
N LEU A 624 24.47 -12.14 -15.17
CA LEU A 624 23.28 -11.29 -15.27
C LEU A 624 23.65 -9.92 -15.86
N GLU A 625 22.93 -9.50 -16.89
CA GLU A 625 22.99 -8.14 -17.45
C GLU A 625 21.59 -7.53 -17.41
N ILE A 626 21.46 -6.30 -16.90
CA ILE A 626 20.19 -5.56 -16.81
C ILE A 626 20.30 -4.33 -17.72
N LEU A 627 19.39 -4.18 -18.68
CA LEU A 627 19.43 -3.12 -19.69
C LEU A 627 18.10 -2.37 -19.75
N THR A 628 18.11 -1.04 -19.62
CA THR A 628 16.90 -0.23 -19.77
C THR A 628 16.90 0.53 -21.10
N LEU A 629 15.80 0.43 -21.85
CA LEU A 629 15.61 1.02 -23.18
C LEU A 629 14.28 1.82 -23.20
N PRO A 630 14.28 3.12 -22.83
CA PRO A 630 13.05 3.86 -22.51
C PRO A 630 12.40 4.64 -23.66
N ASN A 631 12.90 4.59 -24.91
CA ASN A 631 12.35 5.44 -25.98
C ASN A 631 10.92 5.07 -26.43
N ASP A 632 10.39 3.93 -25.99
CA ASP A 632 8.99 3.51 -26.19
C ASP A 632 7.96 4.44 -25.52
N HIS A 633 8.37 5.38 -24.66
CA HIS A 633 7.55 6.52 -24.21
C HIS A 633 7.05 7.46 -25.34
N THR A 634 7.35 7.20 -26.61
CA THR A 634 6.88 7.95 -27.80
C THR A 634 7.27 9.44 -27.83
N SER A 635 8.40 9.82 -27.23
CA SER A 635 8.94 11.18 -27.38
C SER A 635 9.05 11.59 -28.85
N GLY A 636 9.42 10.66 -29.74
CA GLY A 636 9.49 10.82 -31.19
C GLY A 636 8.20 11.19 -31.93
N ALA A 637 7.03 11.16 -31.28
CA ALA A 637 5.83 11.80 -31.84
C ALA A 637 5.92 13.34 -31.79
N THR A 638 6.86 13.88 -31.00
CA THR A 638 7.17 15.32 -30.91
C THR A 638 8.24 15.68 -31.94
N ALA A 639 8.02 16.77 -32.68
CA ALA A 639 8.97 17.25 -33.68
C ALA A 639 10.37 17.49 -33.10
N GLY A 640 11.40 16.92 -33.73
CA GLY A 640 12.81 17.06 -33.33
C GLY A 640 13.30 16.08 -32.26
N ARG A 641 12.45 15.19 -31.73
CA ARG A 641 12.86 14.09 -30.83
C ARG A 641 13.24 12.82 -31.63
N PRO A 642 14.08 11.93 -31.08
CA PRO A 642 14.32 10.61 -31.69
C PRO A 642 13.04 9.78 -31.81
N THR A 643 12.84 9.12 -32.94
CA THR A 643 11.82 8.07 -33.10
C THR A 643 12.36 6.72 -32.60
N PRO A 644 11.52 5.87 -31.98
CA PRO A 644 11.86 4.49 -31.66
C PRO A 644 12.23 3.64 -32.89
#